data_AF-A0A537GWT9-F1
#
_entry.id   AF-A0A537GWT9-F1
#
_cell.length_a   1.000
_cell.length_b   1.000
_cell.length_c   1.000
_cell.angle_alpha   90.00
_cell.angle_beta   90.00
_cell.angle_gamma   90.00
#
_symmetry.space_group_name_H-M   'P 1'
#
loop_
_entity.id
_entity.type
_entity.pdbx_description
1 polymer ?
#
loop_
_entity_poly.entity_id
_entity_poly.type
_entity_poly.pdbx_seq_one_letter_code
_entity_poly.pdbx_strand_id
1 'polypeptide(L)'
;MACESLKSVTALRTNRPSRKNRITQSFIILLTFSLVLTSGHILPARATPPSGSYFDHLVVIMMEDQGIGDICNGNPPLCNGSNTPYMSSLANIYGIAQRYTSLINTSEPDYYGILEASLPANCSKTNTAACYPPAGSLTNLNLVDRFEAVGLTWRGYMENQNIVAGCDLGTHKPYTHEHNGFVAFQDITNNTSRCNKIVLANPGGCGGVTDCALVNDLNSSSAPNFMWLTPNLCNDMHSDSSCTSNGCTSDYSPTCLRDGDNYLKSLVPNILNSQTFTTTRAALFIVFDEGTGYCPLNSSHEDCVYAVWAGPIVKASFSSSRLYNHYSLTKTIEVNWNLPSLTSNDANAIPMTEFFKAPSPDFSLTATPSTVTFKSGETGSFNATVSAQNSFAGTVNLSTSTSPSTGLTVSCTPGSISGGSGSSICILTSSSPANYTVTITGTSSSLSHTTSISVSVTQPSSPDFTISTSPGSVTANVGATATSSITVAPLNGFTGTVALVTTTNSTNLACTLSSSSIPGGSGTSTLSCHGSPAGNYLATITGTSGTLSHSASVTYHTGDFAISANPTGASVNVNVAGSSTITIAPLNAFSATVTLAVSTNSTNLSCILTPTSIASGSGSSSLSCIGQSAGNYMAIVTGSNSTLSHSTSVVYHVTNAPTFSVAADPTSVTANSGVAGTSTIIVSPQNGFTGTVTLSITTNSTGLSCSLSATMISGGSGSSTLSCTGSAAANYLAIVIGTSGALSSQTRVTYHVTPAPDFGLSASPTSLSILQGSSGKSTITVTSLNSFTGTVTIAASVSPTGPTTSLSPSTITLTSNGAGSSTLNVTSANAATGTFRVNVTATSGTLSHSIIVTVTITSATSSSYALVVSYEGYVYKLYSNKTLVRIAHPVTTQLRAVAWKPDGSYALIIGDSAVLIKYDGTSLTTIPTSFSSTVIFLSIAWTPDGSYALIGGSGGALFRYDGTTVTPVSNPYTAYYRAISWNPSGTQALLVAYLGGIYMYQSNGQIAQLTSPTSNDLSAVAWNPNGSYALIAGSGGTILRYDGTSFQTLNTAGVYSSTLIVRYISFNPTGSLALLVGDSGLVLTYDGTSLSALPATTSAVLYSVSWSNGTAYIVGGLGIILSYSGGALSTVPSGFNSGFRGIAWKPN
;
A
#
# COMPACT_ATOMS: atom_id res chain seq x y z
N MET A 1 16.00 21.63 22.22
CA MET A 1 15.21 22.31 23.26
C MET A 1 14.29 23.30 22.57
N ALA A 2 13.02 23.47 22.92
CA ALA A 2 12.14 22.72 23.86
C ALA A 2 10.67 22.98 23.43
N CYS A 3 9.60 22.35 23.93
CA CYS A 3 9.37 21.32 24.97
C CYS A 3 8.18 20.42 24.46
N GLU A 4 7.48 19.52 25.16
CA GLU A 4 7.37 19.07 26.56
C GLU A 4 7.70 17.54 26.68
N SER A 5 7.75 16.80 27.81
CA SER A 5 7.05 16.78 29.12
C SER A 5 5.63 16.14 29.05
N LEU A 6 5.19 15.20 29.92
CA LEU A 6 5.75 14.60 31.16
C LEU A 6 5.10 13.23 31.52
N LYS A 7 5.81 12.37 32.30
CA LYS A 7 5.33 11.23 33.15
C LYS A 7 4.75 9.98 32.43
N SER A 8 4.81 8.72 32.94
CA SER A 8 5.40 8.08 34.15
C SER A 8 5.77 6.61 33.78
N VAL A 9 6.93 5.99 34.08
CA VAL A 9 7.46 5.46 35.38
C VAL A 9 6.42 4.61 36.14
N THR A 10 6.58 3.28 36.33
CA THR A 10 7.55 2.58 37.25
C THR A 10 7.69 1.09 36.81
N ALA A 11 8.87 0.52 36.54
CA ALA A 11 9.72 -0.36 37.40
C ALA A 11 8.95 -1.44 38.24
N LEU A 12 9.40 -2.70 38.39
CA LEU A 12 10.69 -3.20 38.91
C LEU A 12 10.95 -4.69 38.56
N ARG A 13 12.24 -5.08 38.37
CA ARG A 13 13.04 -6.15 39.06
C ARG A 13 12.36 -7.44 39.58
N THR A 14 13.01 -8.62 39.74
CA THR A 14 14.31 -9.24 39.33
C THR A 14 14.25 -10.73 39.74
N ASN A 15 15.03 -11.64 39.11
CA ASN A 15 16.05 -12.43 39.83
C ASN A 15 16.95 -13.34 38.95
N ARG A 16 18.17 -13.51 39.44
CA ARG A 16 19.31 -14.39 39.06
C ARG A 16 19.92 -14.87 40.42
N PRO A 17 21.01 -15.67 40.50
CA PRO A 17 21.33 -16.93 39.81
C PRO A 17 21.99 -17.96 40.79
N SER A 18 22.27 -19.19 40.32
CA SER A 18 23.51 -19.93 40.69
C SER A 18 23.71 -21.13 39.75
N ARG A 19 24.78 -21.30 38.97
CA ARG A 19 26.23 -21.45 39.29
C ARG A 19 26.59 -22.68 40.13
N LYS A 20 27.22 -23.67 39.49
CA LYS A 20 28.45 -24.34 39.97
C LYS A 20 29.28 -24.81 38.77
N ASN A 21 30.60 -24.60 38.82
CA ASN A 21 31.56 -25.05 37.81
C ASN A 21 32.33 -26.26 38.34
N ARG A 22 32.81 -27.16 37.46
CA ARG A 22 34.25 -27.36 37.14
C ARG A 22 34.53 -28.69 36.40
N ILE A 23 35.36 -28.61 35.34
CA ILE A 23 36.55 -29.47 35.03
C ILE A 23 36.32 -31.00 34.92
N THR A 24 36.69 -31.74 33.87
CA THR A 24 37.31 -31.58 32.51
C THR A 24 36.93 -32.86 31.71
N GLN A 25 37.12 -33.07 30.39
CA GLN A 25 38.19 -32.69 29.46
C GLN A 25 37.75 -32.93 27.99
N SER A 26 38.58 -32.52 27.02
CA SER A 26 38.73 -33.11 25.67
C SER A 26 37.75 -32.77 24.52
N PHE A 27 38.36 -32.14 23.50
CA PHE A 27 38.19 -32.30 22.04
C PHE A 27 37.11 -31.55 21.22
N ILE A 28 37.64 -30.74 20.28
CA ILE A 28 37.13 -30.28 18.98
C ILE A 28 35.81 -29.49 18.94
N ILE A 29 35.94 -28.21 18.61
CA ILE A 29 34.94 -27.44 17.85
C ILE A 29 35.56 -27.16 16.48
N LEU A 30 34.88 -27.55 15.40
CA LEU A 30 35.18 -27.11 14.05
C LEU A 30 34.13 -26.07 13.63
N LEU A 31 34.58 -24.85 13.30
CA LEU A 31 33.80 -23.91 12.51
C LEU A 31 34.47 -23.80 11.14
N THR A 32 33.77 -24.24 10.09
CA THR A 32 34.22 -24.07 8.70
C THR A 32 33.08 -23.53 7.85
N PHE A 33 33.24 -22.30 7.36
CA PHE A 33 32.47 -21.78 6.23
C PHE A 33 32.67 -22.70 5.02
N SER A 34 31.59 -23.10 4.36
CA SER A 34 31.65 -23.79 3.07
C SER A 34 31.19 -22.87 1.94
N LEU A 35 32.15 -22.64 1.04
CA LEU A 35 32.09 -21.84 -0.18
C LEU A 35 30.86 -22.13 -1.05
N VAL A 36 30.23 -21.08 -1.60
CA VAL A 36 29.25 -21.23 -2.68
C VAL A 36 29.98 -21.62 -3.97
N LEU A 37 29.92 -22.90 -4.35
CA LEU A 37 30.08 -23.30 -5.74
C LEU A 37 28.70 -23.38 -6.39
N THR A 38 28.54 -22.73 -7.54
CA THR A 38 27.42 -22.95 -8.45
C THR A 38 27.62 -24.26 -9.22
N SER A 39 27.66 -25.38 -8.52
CA SER A 39 27.36 -26.67 -9.11
C SER A 39 25.91 -26.62 -9.60
N GLY A 40 25.67 -26.91 -10.88
CA GLY A 40 24.30 -27.09 -11.38
C GLY A 40 23.68 -28.27 -10.65
N HIS A 41 22.78 -28.00 -9.70
CA HIS A 41 22.01 -29.05 -9.04
C HIS A 41 21.10 -29.71 -10.07
N ILE A 42 21.58 -30.82 -10.64
CA ILE A 42 20.70 -31.91 -11.06
C ILE A 42 19.89 -32.23 -9.80
N LEU A 43 18.60 -31.88 -9.82
CA LEU A 43 17.70 -32.19 -8.72
C LEU A 43 17.79 -33.71 -8.47
N PRO A 44 17.95 -34.16 -7.20
CA PRO A 44 17.82 -35.59 -6.92
C PRO A 44 16.45 -36.03 -7.45
N ALA A 45 16.44 -37.07 -8.29
CA ALA A 45 15.20 -37.54 -8.89
C ALA A 45 14.18 -37.79 -7.78
N ARG A 46 13.02 -37.12 -7.87
CA ARG A 46 11.98 -37.17 -6.85
C ARG A 46 11.65 -38.64 -6.58
N ALA A 47 11.91 -39.11 -5.37
CA ALA A 47 11.70 -40.50 -5.00
C ALA A 47 10.26 -40.88 -5.36
N THR A 48 10.09 -41.98 -6.09
CA THR A 48 8.77 -42.51 -6.43
C THR A 48 8.04 -42.84 -5.13
N PRO A 49 6.80 -42.37 -4.92
CA PRO A 49 6.07 -42.64 -3.69
C PRO A 49 5.86 -44.16 -3.53
N PRO A 50 5.82 -44.68 -2.28
CA PRO A 50 5.63 -46.09 -2.02
C PRO A 50 4.28 -46.56 -2.56
N SER A 51 4.31 -47.60 -3.38
CA SER A 51 3.11 -48.31 -3.82
C SER A 51 2.45 -49.00 -2.63
N GLY A 52 1.11 -48.96 -2.54
CA GLY A 52 0.39 -49.48 -1.39
C GLY A 52 0.20 -51.00 -1.42
N SER A 53 -0.05 -51.62 -0.27
CA SER A 53 -0.32 -53.06 -0.18
C SER A 53 -1.59 -53.46 -0.92
N TYR A 54 -2.65 -52.64 -0.85
CA TYR A 54 -3.95 -52.89 -1.47
C TYR A 54 -4.25 -51.88 -2.57
N PHE A 55 -4.16 -50.58 -2.26
CA PHE A 55 -4.44 -49.46 -3.17
C PHE A 55 -3.28 -48.46 -3.26
N ASP A 56 -3.09 -47.88 -4.44
CA ASP A 56 -2.11 -46.80 -4.71
C ASP A 56 -2.74 -45.41 -4.57
N HIS A 57 -4.07 -45.33 -4.69
CA HIS A 57 -4.88 -44.11 -4.55
C HIS A 57 -6.13 -44.39 -3.70
N LEU A 58 -6.45 -43.46 -2.80
CA LEU A 58 -7.65 -43.47 -1.96
C LEU A 58 -8.43 -42.17 -2.11
N VAL A 59 -9.73 -42.27 -2.37
CA VAL A 59 -10.71 -41.19 -2.16
C VAL A 59 -11.52 -41.51 -0.91
N VAL A 60 -11.62 -40.55 0.01
CA VAL A 60 -12.60 -40.54 1.11
C VAL A 60 -13.64 -39.46 0.79
N ILE A 61 -14.93 -39.80 0.90
CA ILE A 61 -16.02 -38.82 0.97
C ILE A 61 -16.62 -38.91 2.37
N MET A 62 -16.62 -37.79 3.07
CA MET A 62 -17.17 -37.66 4.42
C MET A 62 -18.51 -36.91 4.34
N MET A 63 -19.59 -37.58 4.71
CA MET A 63 -20.98 -37.09 4.70
C MET A 63 -21.44 -36.79 6.13
N GLU A 64 -22.60 -36.13 6.30
CA GLU A 64 -23.10 -35.66 7.60
C GLU A 64 -24.36 -36.37 8.09
N ASP A 65 -24.40 -36.69 9.39
CA ASP A 65 -25.61 -36.83 10.22
C ASP A 65 -26.59 -37.96 9.78
N GLN A 66 -26.10 -39.17 9.46
CA GLN A 66 -26.94 -40.33 9.10
C GLN A 66 -26.44 -41.70 9.60
N GLY A 67 -27.33 -42.41 10.29
CA GLY A 67 -27.12 -43.81 10.67
C GLY A 67 -27.24 -44.78 9.48
N ILE A 68 -26.65 -45.97 9.62
CA ILE A 68 -26.81 -47.07 8.64
C ILE A 68 -28.28 -47.48 8.49
N GLY A 69 -29.10 -47.25 9.54
CA GLY A 69 -30.54 -47.49 9.53
C GLY A 69 -31.28 -46.61 8.53
N ASP A 70 -30.92 -45.33 8.43
CA ASP A 70 -31.56 -44.34 7.56
C ASP A 70 -31.20 -44.58 6.09
N ILE A 71 -29.92 -44.88 5.83
CA ILE A 71 -29.44 -45.17 4.47
C ILE A 71 -29.87 -46.56 3.97
N CYS A 72 -29.94 -47.59 4.83
CA CYS A 72 -30.26 -48.96 4.42
C CYS A 72 -31.67 -49.45 4.75
N ASN A 73 -32.49 -48.68 5.50
CA ASN A 73 -33.81 -49.08 5.99
C ASN A 73 -33.77 -50.42 6.78
N GLY A 74 -32.68 -50.64 7.52
CA GLY A 74 -32.40 -51.86 8.28
C GLY A 74 -30.91 -52.22 8.27
N ASN A 75 -30.57 -53.39 8.82
CA ASN A 75 -29.20 -53.90 8.77
C ASN A 75 -28.90 -54.58 7.41
N PRO A 76 -27.92 -54.09 6.63
CA PRO A 76 -27.51 -54.72 5.37
C PRO A 76 -26.62 -55.97 5.60
N PRO A 77 -26.46 -56.86 4.60
CA PRO A 77 -27.15 -56.91 3.33
C PRO A 77 -28.52 -57.59 3.46
N LEU A 78 -29.52 -57.24 2.66
CA LEU A 78 -29.49 -56.22 1.61
C LEU A 78 -29.78 -54.82 2.17
N CYS A 79 -28.99 -53.83 1.76
CA CYS A 79 -29.30 -52.42 1.97
C CYS A 79 -30.50 -52.06 1.05
N ASN A 80 -31.61 -51.52 1.59
CA ASN A 80 -32.85 -51.34 0.82
C ASN A 80 -33.56 -49.99 1.06
N GLY A 81 -32.80 -48.95 1.38
CA GLY A 81 -33.31 -47.59 1.59
C GLY A 81 -34.09 -47.06 0.39
N SER A 82 -35.34 -46.65 0.64
CA SER A 82 -36.28 -46.19 -0.41
C SER A 82 -36.09 -44.72 -0.79
N ASN A 83 -35.44 -43.94 0.08
CA ASN A 83 -35.00 -42.57 -0.19
C ASN A 83 -33.56 -42.52 -0.75
N THR A 84 -32.78 -43.56 -0.47
CA THR A 84 -31.33 -43.69 -0.72
C THR A 84 -31.00 -44.87 -1.67
N PRO A 85 -31.64 -44.97 -2.85
CA PRO A 85 -31.51 -46.13 -3.73
C PRO A 85 -30.11 -46.27 -4.36
N TYR A 86 -29.39 -45.18 -4.61
CA TYR A 86 -28.03 -45.25 -5.17
C TYR A 86 -27.02 -45.72 -4.13
N MET A 87 -27.05 -45.18 -2.92
CA MET A 87 -26.22 -45.63 -1.80
C MET A 87 -26.54 -47.08 -1.41
N SER A 88 -27.81 -47.45 -1.44
CA SER A 88 -28.24 -48.85 -1.31
C SER A 88 -27.65 -49.74 -2.41
N SER A 89 -27.55 -49.25 -3.65
CA SER A 89 -26.89 -49.99 -4.74
C SER A 89 -25.38 -50.16 -4.49
N LEU A 90 -24.66 -49.12 -4.06
CA LEU A 90 -23.22 -49.19 -3.76
C LEU A 90 -22.91 -50.22 -2.67
N ALA A 91 -23.69 -50.20 -1.58
CA ALA A 91 -23.56 -51.15 -0.46
C ALA A 91 -23.76 -52.62 -0.88
N ASN A 92 -24.69 -52.88 -1.80
CA ASN A 92 -24.97 -54.23 -2.30
C ASN A 92 -24.00 -54.68 -3.42
N ILE A 93 -23.43 -53.75 -4.19
CA ILE A 93 -22.49 -54.03 -5.30
C ILE A 93 -21.06 -54.21 -4.79
N TYR A 94 -20.61 -53.40 -3.83
CA TYR A 94 -19.23 -53.41 -3.30
C TYR A 94 -19.18 -53.94 -1.87
N GLY A 95 -18.61 -53.20 -0.90
CA GLY A 95 -18.36 -53.70 0.46
C GLY A 95 -18.87 -52.77 1.56
N ILE A 96 -19.82 -53.23 2.40
CA ILE A 96 -20.37 -52.46 3.53
C ILE A 96 -19.91 -52.95 4.91
N ALA A 97 -19.56 -52.03 5.81
CA ALA A 97 -19.34 -52.33 7.22
C ALA A 97 -20.66 -52.22 7.99
N GLN A 98 -21.13 -53.33 8.56
CA GLN A 98 -22.39 -53.40 9.30
C GLN A 98 -22.30 -52.73 10.68
N ARG A 99 -21.09 -52.62 11.23
CA ARG A 99 -20.81 -52.13 12.58
C ARG A 99 -19.64 -51.13 12.58
N TYR A 100 -19.80 -50.04 11.85
CA TYR A 100 -18.85 -48.92 11.90
C TYR A 100 -19.45 -47.83 12.80
N THR A 101 -18.83 -47.53 13.94
CA THR A 101 -19.31 -46.48 14.86
C THR A 101 -18.57 -45.15 14.66
N SER A 102 -19.26 -44.06 14.97
CA SER A 102 -18.62 -42.75 15.17
C SER A 102 -17.77 -42.73 16.46
N LEU A 103 -16.86 -41.77 16.60
CA LEU A 103 -16.12 -41.53 17.84
C LEU A 103 -16.99 -40.81 18.87
N ILE A 104 -17.85 -39.91 18.41
CA ILE A 104 -18.78 -39.13 19.21
C ILE A 104 -20.09 -38.91 18.43
N ASN A 105 -21.03 -38.16 19.00
CA ASN A 105 -22.17 -37.58 18.30
C ASN A 105 -21.99 -36.05 18.37
N THR A 106 -20.94 -35.58 17.68
CA THR A 106 -20.58 -34.18 17.44
C THR A 106 -19.66 -34.13 16.21
N SER A 107 -20.08 -33.52 15.08
CA SER A 107 -19.48 -33.69 13.74
C SER A 107 -17.95 -33.47 13.63
N GLU A 108 -17.47 -32.24 13.88
CA GLU A 108 -16.05 -31.83 13.70
C GLU A 108 -15.00 -32.84 14.27
N PRO A 109 -15.18 -33.35 15.51
CA PRO A 109 -14.44 -34.48 16.07
C PRO A 109 -14.17 -35.68 15.18
N ASP A 110 -15.12 -36.09 14.37
CA ASP A 110 -15.00 -37.29 13.55
C ASP A 110 -14.22 -36.99 12.25
N TYR A 111 -14.24 -35.73 11.78
CA TYR A 111 -13.37 -35.24 10.70
C TYR A 111 -11.90 -35.18 11.11
N TYR A 112 -11.54 -34.41 12.16
CA TYR A 112 -10.15 -34.35 12.60
C TYR A 112 -9.71 -35.66 13.28
N GLY A 113 -10.65 -36.45 13.83
CA GLY A 113 -10.39 -37.73 14.49
C GLY A 113 -9.84 -38.80 13.55
N ILE A 114 -10.24 -38.81 12.27
CA ILE A 114 -9.58 -39.64 11.22
C ILE A 114 -8.15 -39.13 10.94
N LEU A 115 -7.92 -37.82 11.01
CA LEU A 115 -6.64 -37.22 10.63
C LEU A 115 -5.59 -37.28 11.75
N GLU A 116 -5.98 -37.15 13.02
CA GLU A 116 -5.10 -37.23 14.20
C GLU A 116 -5.03 -38.64 14.82
N ALA A 117 -6.05 -39.49 14.59
CA ALA A 117 -6.36 -40.65 15.41
C ALA A 117 -6.64 -40.34 16.90
N SER A 118 -7.06 -39.13 17.25
CA SER A 118 -7.35 -38.74 18.63
C SER A 118 -8.42 -37.66 18.72
N LEU A 119 -8.98 -37.49 19.92
CA LEU A 119 -9.82 -36.36 20.31
C LEU A 119 -9.06 -35.46 21.31
N PRO A 120 -9.38 -34.15 21.38
CA PRO A 120 -8.80 -33.22 22.34
C PRO A 120 -9.02 -33.64 23.79
N ALA A 121 -8.12 -33.20 24.67
CA ALA A 121 -8.22 -33.48 26.09
C ALA A 121 -9.55 -32.96 26.67
N ASN A 122 -10.30 -33.86 27.31
CA ASN A 122 -11.65 -33.67 27.86
C ASN A 122 -12.80 -33.59 26.83
N CYS A 123 -12.57 -33.76 25.53
CA CYS A 123 -13.68 -33.99 24.59
C CYS A 123 -14.40 -35.31 24.94
N SER A 124 -15.73 -35.25 25.08
CA SER A 124 -16.58 -36.42 25.33
C SER A 124 -18.06 -36.12 25.07
N LYS A 125 -18.89 -37.16 25.02
CA LYS A 125 -20.37 -37.06 24.95
C LYS A 125 -21.02 -36.27 26.11
N THR A 126 -20.30 -36.03 27.20
CA THR A 126 -20.76 -35.21 28.33
C THR A 126 -20.08 -33.84 28.41
N ASN A 127 -19.16 -33.54 27.49
CA ASN A 127 -18.42 -32.29 27.41
C ASN A 127 -18.09 -31.93 25.94
N THR A 128 -19.14 -31.80 25.12
CA THR A 128 -19.03 -31.44 23.70
C THR A 128 -18.35 -30.08 23.48
N ALA A 129 -18.38 -29.17 24.46
CA ALA A 129 -17.67 -27.90 24.39
C ALA A 129 -16.13 -28.03 24.29
N ALA A 130 -15.54 -29.16 24.70
CA ALA A 130 -14.12 -29.44 24.49
C ALA A 130 -13.82 -30.18 23.16
N CYS A 131 -14.86 -30.45 22.37
CA CYS A 131 -14.79 -31.12 21.08
C CYS A 131 -14.80 -30.17 19.87
N TYR A 132 -14.97 -28.86 20.12
CA TYR A 132 -14.87 -27.79 19.11
C TYR A 132 -13.58 -26.98 19.35
N PRO A 133 -12.40 -27.48 18.96
CA PRO A 133 -11.15 -26.73 19.05
C PRO A 133 -11.17 -25.52 18.09
N PRO A 134 -10.60 -24.35 18.46
CA PRO A 134 -10.44 -23.27 17.50
C PRO A 134 -9.60 -23.71 16.29
N ALA A 135 -9.98 -23.28 15.08
CA ALA A 135 -9.24 -23.58 13.86
C ALA A 135 -7.73 -23.27 13.99
N GLY A 136 -6.88 -24.22 13.60
CA GLY A 136 -5.42 -24.13 13.69
C GLY A 136 -4.85 -24.29 15.12
N SER A 137 -5.58 -24.90 16.05
CA SER A 137 -5.13 -25.10 17.44
C SER A 137 -4.66 -26.52 17.79
N LEU A 138 -4.99 -27.54 16.98
CA LEU A 138 -4.46 -28.89 17.19
C LEU A 138 -2.97 -28.94 16.78
N THR A 139 -2.12 -29.52 17.64
CA THR A 139 -0.65 -29.52 17.47
C THR A 139 -0.01 -30.90 17.48
N ASN A 140 -0.83 -31.95 17.45
CA ASN A 140 -0.35 -33.34 17.37
C ASN A 140 -0.01 -33.71 15.92
N LEU A 141 0.77 -34.78 15.74
CA LEU A 141 1.05 -35.32 14.40
C LEU A 141 -0.24 -35.85 13.78
N ASN A 142 -0.39 -35.65 12.47
CA ASN A 142 -1.56 -36.08 11.72
C ASN A 142 -1.17 -36.86 10.46
N LEU A 143 -2.14 -37.40 9.73
CA LEU A 143 -1.91 -38.21 8.52
C LEU A 143 -1.08 -37.48 7.44
N VAL A 144 -1.14 -36.15 7.34
CA VAL A 144 -0.32 -35.38 6.39
C VAL A 144 1.17 -35.54 6.67
N ASP A 145 1.59 -35.55 7.94
CA ASP A 145 2.99 -35.81 8.30
C ASP A 145 3.42 -37.21 7.88
N ARG A 146 2.52 -38.20 8.01
CA ARG A 146 2.79 -39.58 7.59
C ARG A 146 2.93 -39.70 6.08
N PHE A 147 2.07 -39.04 5.31
CA PHE A 147 2.17 -39.01 3.84
C PHE A 147 3.45 -38.33 3.37
N GLU A 148 3.73 -37.12 3.86
CA GLU A 148 4.87 -36.32 3.39
C GLU A 148 6.22 -36.93 3.80
N ALA A 149 6.31 -37.59 4.97
CA ALA A 149 7.53 -38.27 5.41
C ALA A 149 7.98 -39.43 4.50
N VAL A 150 7.06 -40.05 3.75
CA VAL A 150 7.38 -41.10 2.76
C VAL A 150 7.18 -40.64 1.30
N GLY A 151 6.92 -39.36 1.07
CA GLY A 151 6.78 -38.76 -0.27
C GLY A 151 5.42 -38.98 -0.95
N LEU A 152 4.43 -39.54 -0.25
CA LEU A 152 3.05 -39.65 -0.75
C LEU A 152 2.43 -38.27 -0.97
N THR A 153 1.55 -38.18 -1.96
CA THR A 153 0.83 -36.95 -2.31
C THR A 153 -0.59 -36.98 -1.75
N TRP A 154 -1.08 -35.83 -1.29
CA TRP A 154 -2.41 -35.69 -0.69
C TRP A 154 -3.10 -34.40 -1.14
N ARG A 155 -4.43 -34.38 -1.16
CA ARG A 155 -5.25 -33.20 -1.45
C ARG A 155 -6.60 -33.27 -0.72
N GLY A 156 -7.04 -32.15 -0.16
CA GLY A 156 -8.37 -31.96 0.39
C GLY A 156 -9.23 -31.15 -0.57
N TYR A 157 -10.49 -31.54 -0.73
CA TYR A 157 -11.49 -30.89 -1.57
C TYR A 157 -12.66 -30.53 -0.66
N MET A 158 -13.07 -29.26 -0.66
CA MET A 158 -14.22 -28.79 0.10
C MET A 158 -15.14 -28.04 -0.84
N GLU A 159 -16.42 -28.39 -0.87
CA GLU A 159 -17.40 -27.60 -1.62
C GLU A 159 -17.60 -26.22 -0.99
N ASN A 160 -17.90 -25.23 -1.82
CA ASN A 160 -18.33 -23.88 -1.43
C ASN A 160 -17.39 -23.05 -0.53
N GLN A 161 -16.19 -23.52 -0.17
CA GLN A 161 -15.18 -22.66 0.46
C GLN A 161 -14.87 -21.43 -0.41
N ASN A 162 -14.62 -20.27 0.20
CA ASN A 162 -14.53 -18.98 -0.50
C ASN A 162 -13.21 -18.79 -1.27
N ILE A 163 -12.30 -19.76 -1.21
CA ILE A 163 -10.96 -19.71 -1.80
C ILE A 163 -10.72 -20.91 -2.71
N VAL A 164 -10.15 -20.67 -3.88
CA VAL A 164 -9.88 -21.73 -4.88
C VAL A 164 -8.85 -22.74 -4.36
N ALA A 165 -7.89 -22.27 -3.55
CA ALA A 165 -6.94 -23.09 -2.80
C ALA A 165 -6.49 -22.33 -1.55
N GLY A 166 -6.35 -23.04 -0.41
CA GLY A 166 -5.92 -22.49 0.86
C GLY A 166 -6.70 -23.08 2.05
N CYS A 167 -6.41 -22.60 3.27
CA CYS A 167 -7.18 -22.95 4.46
C CYS A 167 -8.30 -21.93 4.68
N ASP A 168 -9.57 -22.31 4.43
CA ASP A 168 -10.72 -21.46 4.75
C ASP A 168 -11.17 -21.71 6.19
N LEU A 169 -10.90 -20.74 7.06
CA LEU A 169 -11.16 -20.78 8.50
C LEU A 169 -12.50 -20.12 8.89
N GLY A 170 -13.34 -19.80 7.91
CA GLY A 170 -14.62 -19.11 8.13
C GLY A 170 -15.83 -20.01 7.91
N THR A 171 -16.87 -19.85 8.72
CA THR A 171 -18.17 -20.47 8.49
C THR A 171 -19.07 -19.52 7.68
N HIS A 172 -19.47 -19.97 6.49
CA HIS A 172 -20.30 -19.21 5.55
C HIS A 172 -21.18 -20.19 4.76
N LYS A 173 -22.34 -20.51 5.35
CA LYS A 173 -23.23 -21.58 4.88
C LYS A 173 -23.57 -21.42 3.38
N PRO A 174 -23.48 -22.47 2.56
CA PRO A 174 -23.42 -23.88 2.95
C PRO A 174 -22.02 -24.46 3.21
N TYR A 175 -20.94 -23.67 3.19
CA TYR A 175 -19.63 -24.11 3.73
C TYR A 175 -19.54 -23.84 5.23
N THR A 176 -18.86 -24.72 5.95
CA THR A 176 -18.63 -24.61 7.39
C THR A 176 -17.25 -25.20 7.66
N HIS A 177 -16.38 -24.46 8.35
CA HIS A 177 -14.99 -24.86 8.55
C HIS A 177 -14.84 -26.04 9.51
N GLU A 178 -15.87 -26.28 10.33
CA GLU A 178 -16.02 -27.36 11.28
C GLU A 178 -15.98 -28.74 10.56
N HIS A 179 -16.47 -28.84 9.31
CA HIS A 179 -16.46 -30.08 8.52
C HIS A 179 -15.18 -30.20 7.66
N ASN A 180 -14.19 -29.33 7.86
CA ASN A 180 -12.91 -29.35 7.19
C ASN A 180 -11.80 -29.72 8.20
N GLY A 181 -11.73 -31.00 8.57
CA GLY A 181 -10.82 -31.50 9.59
C GLY A 181 -9.34 -31.09 9.40
N PHE A 182 -8.89 -30.79 8.18
CA PHE A 182 -7.52 -30.29 7.94
C PHE A 182 -7.27 -28.90 8.57
N VAL A 183 -8.26 -28.02 8.69
CA VAL A 183 -8.07 -26.68 9.25
C VAL A 183 -8.11 -26.62 10.77
N ALA A 184 -8.41 -27.74 11.45
CA ALA A 184 -8.19 -27.87 12.89
C ALA A 184 -6.69 -27.85 13.27
N PHE A 185 -5.81 -28.30 12.35
CA PHE A 185 -4.39 -28.52 12.59
C PHE A 185 -3.49 -27.29 12.37
N GLN A 186 -2.66 -26.98 13.36
CA GLN A 186 -1.74 -25.84 13.36
C GLN A 186 -0.59 -25.96 12.34
N ASP A 187 -0.08 -27.18 12.12
CA ASP A 187 0.98 -27.46 11.15
C ASP A 187 0.47 -27.35 9.70
N ILE A 188 -0.83 -27.47 9.48
CA ILE A 188 -1.50 -27.24 8.20
C ILE A 188 -1.78 -25.75 8.03
N THR A 189 -2.49 -25.12 8.97
CA THR A 189 -2.91 -23.71 8.85
C THR A 189 -1.75 -22.71 8.82
N ASN A 190 -0.65 -22.96 9.54
CA ASN A 190 0.55 -22.13 9.48
C ASN A 190 1.47 -22.46 8.28
N ASN A 191 1.15 -23.47 7.46
CA ASN A 191 1.98 -23.91 6.34
C ASN A 191 1.24 -23.70 5.01
N THR A 192 1.56 -22.60 4.32
CA THR A 192 0.98 -22.26 3.02
C THR A 192 1.08 -23.38 1.98
N SER A 193 2.10 -24.25 2.05
CA SER A 193 2.26 -25.40 1.14
C SER A 193 1.31 -26.56 1.47
N ARG A 194 0.88 -26.70 2.73
CA ARG A 194 -0.17 -27.63 3.15
C ARG A 194 -1.56 -27.03 2.91
N CYS A 195 -1.81 -25.78 3.31
CA CYS A 195 -3.06 -25.07 3.00
C CYS A 195 -3.41 -25.08 1.51
N ASN A 196 -2.46 -24.83 0.60
CA ASN A 196 -2.75 -24.79 -0.84
C ASN A 196 -3.08 -26.17 -1.46
N LYS A 197 -3.07 -27.25 -0.66
CA LYS A 197 -3.58 -28.58 -1.03
C LYS A 197 -5.03 -28.80 -0.61
N ILE A 198 -5.61 -27.89 0.18
CA ILE A 198 -7.05 -27.80 0.41
C ILE A 198 -7.60 -26.89 -0.69
N VAL A 199 -8.58 -27.36 -1.46
CA VAL A 199 -9.08 -26.67 -2.67
C VAL A 199 -10.60 -26.70 -2.81
N LEU A 200 -11.14 -25.70 -3.50
CA LEU A 200 -12.56 -25.64 -3.83
C LEU A 200 -12.93 -26.82 -4.74
N ALA A 201 -13.86 -27.67 -4.29
CA ALA A 201 -14.24 -28.89 -4.99
C ALA A 201 -15.08 -28.60 -6.24
N ASN A 202 -15.99 -27.63 -6.14
CA ASN A 202 -17.01 -27.27 -7.13
C ASN A 202 -16.87 -25.84 -7.72
N PRO A 203 -15.69 -25.45 -8.26
CA PRO A 203 -15.45 -24.09 -8.73
C PRO A 203 -16.38 -23.66 -9.88
N GLY A 204 -16.73 -22.37 -9.89
CA GLY A 204 -17.58 -21.75 -10.91
C GLY A 204 -17.01 -21.92 -12.32
N GLY A 205 -17.53 -22.90 -13.06
CA GLY A 205 -16.99 -23.32 -14.36
C GLY A 205 -17.05 -24.82 -14.63
N CYS A 206 -17.43 -25.67 -13.66
CA CYS A 206 -17.43 -27.14 -13.76
C CYS A 206 -18.29 -27.79 -14.89
N GLY A 207 -19.00 -27.03 -15.73
CA GLY A 207 -19.63 -27.56 -16.95
C GLY A 207 -20.74 -28.59 -16.75
N GLY A 208 -21.27 -28.75 -15.53
CA GLY A 208 -22.24 -29.79 -15.15
C GLY A 208 -21.62 -31.04 -14.52
N VAL A 209 -20.29 -31.08 -14.30
CA VAL A 209 -19.62 -32.14 -13.55
C VAL A 209 -19.57 -31.78 -12.06
N THR A 210 -20.25 -32.56 -11.23
CA THR A 210 -20.17 -32.45 -9.75
C THR A 210 -18.73 -32.63 -9.28
N ASP A 211 -18.29 -31.76 -8.37
CA ASP A 211 -16.92 -31.71 -7.82
C ASP A 211 -15.80 -31.87 -8.85
N CYS A 212 -15.88 -31.07 -9.91
CA CYS A 212 -14.99 -31.19 -11.04
C CYS A 212 -13.50 -31.02 -10.68
N ALA A 213 -13.14 -30.38 -9.56
CA ALA A 213 -11.74 -30.33 -9.12
C ALA A 213 -11.19 -31.73 -8.78
N LEU A 214 -11.96 -32.54 -8.04
CA LEU A 214 -11.60 -33.93 -7.72
C LEU A 214 -11.63 -34.80 -8.98
N VAL A 215 -12.68 -34.67 -9.81
CA VAL A 215 -12.83 -35.45 -11.04
C VAL A 215 -11.71 -35.12 -12.06
N ASN A 216 -11.24 -33.87 -12.13
CA ASN A 216 -10.13 -33.48 -13.00
C ASN A 216 -8.79 -34.05 -12.50
N ASP A 217 -8.49 -33.96 -11.20
CA ASP A 217 -7.27 -34.55 -10.62
C ASP A 217 -7.24 -36.08 -10.82
N LEU A 218 -8.37 -36.77 -10.61
CA LEU A 218 -8.54 -38.21 -10.86
C LEU A 218 -8.40 -38.61 -12.34
N ASN A 219 -8.59 -37.68 -13.27
CA ASN A 219 -8.36 -37.89 -14.70
C ASN A 219 -6.98 -37.40 -15.18
N SER A 220 -6.15 -36.87 -14.28
CA SER A 220 -4.77 -36.46 -14.57
C SER A 220 -3.79 -37.64 -14.49
N SER A 221 -2.62 -37.48 -15.12
CA SER A 221 -1.48 -38.41 -14.97
C SER A 221 -0.70 -38.22 -13.65
N SER A 222 -1.22 -37.40 -12.73
CA SER A 222 -0.57 -37.05 -11.46
C SER A 222 -1.58 -36.92 -10.30
N ALA A 223 -2.61 -37.78 -10.30
CA ALA A 223 -3.62 -37.82 -9.25
C ALA A 223 -2.97 -38.00 -7.86
N PRO A 224 -3.44 -37.31 -6.81
CA PRO A 224 -2.91 -37.51 -5.45
C PRO A 224 -3.09 -38.95 -4.95
N ASN A 225 -2.22 -39.44 -4.07
CA ASN A 225 -2.37 -40.76 -3.44
C ASN A 225 -3.51 -40.77 -2.41
N PHE A 226 -3.69 -39.68 -1.68
CA PHE A 226 -4.79 -39.50 -0.73
C PHE A 226 -5.65 -38.29 -1.13
N MET A 227 -6.96 -38.50 -1.22
CA MET A 227 -7.93 -37.49 -1.63
C MET A 227 -9.09 -37.51 -0.63
N TRP A 228 -9.42 -36.36 -0.06
CA TRP A 228 -10.53 -36.21 0.88
C TRP A 228 -11.54 -35.21 0.33
N LEU A 229 -12.82 -35.56 0.27
CA LEU A 229 -13.90 -34.67 -0.08
C LEU A 229 -14.86 -34.49 1.09
N THR A 230 -15.08 -33.25 1.50
CA THR A 230 -16.26 -32.85 2.28
C THR A 230 -17.22 -32.10 1.33
N PRO A 231 -18.45 -32.60 1.10
CA PRO A 231 -19.50 -31.86 0.39
C PRO A 231 -19.96 -30.63 1.20
N ASN A 232 -20.85 -29.81 0.65
CA ASN A 232 -21.47 -28.72 1.40
C ASN A 232 -22.78 -29.18 2.05
N LEU A 233 -23.31 -28.35 2.96
CA LEU A 233 -24.52 -28.59 3.77
C LEU A 233 -25.84 -28.77 2.99
N CYS A 234 -25.80 -28.68 1.65
CA CYS A 234 -26.93 -29.01 0.78
C CYS A 234 -26.77 -30.37 0.07
N ASN A 235 -25.61 -31.01 0.22
CA ASN A 235 -25.16 -32.20 -0.50
C ASN A 235 -24.70 -33.34 0.44
N ASP A 236 -24.23 -33.02 1.65
CA ASP A 236 -23.74 -33.95 2.68
C ASP A 236 -24.83 -34.70 3.48
N MET A 237 -26.10 -34.27 3.36
CA MET A 237 -27.32 -34.69 4.09
C MET A 237 -27.62 -33.99 5.42
N HIS A 238 -26.84 -32.99 5.85
CA HIS A 238 -27.24 -32.11 6.96
C HIS A 238 -28.33 -31.10 6.52
N SER A 239 -29.09 -30.56 7.47
CA SER A 239 -30.27 -29.71 7.20
C SER A 239 -30.06 -28.21 7.47
N ASP A 240 -29.22 -27.55 6.66
CA ASP A 240 -28.99 -26.11 6.80
C ASP A 240 -30.05 -25.23 6.11
N SER A 241 -30.52 -24.20 6.81
CA SER A 241 -31.53 -23.23 6.32
C SER A 241 -31.15 -22.45 5.06
N SER A 242 -29.87 -22.40 4.68
CA SER A 242 -29.39 -21.81 3.42
C SER A 242 -29.73 -22.64 2.19
N CYS A 243 -30.00 -23.95 2.35
CA CYS A 243 -30.26 -24.92 1.28
C CYS A 243 -31.71 -24.87 0.74
N THR A 244 -32.21 -23.64 0.55
CA THR A 244 -33.60 -23.31 0.18
C THR A 244 -34.11 -23.92 -1.13
N SER A 245 -33.22 -24.38 -2.02
CA SER A 245 -33.55 -25.08 -3.27
C SER A 245 -34.01 -26.53 -3.07
N ASN A 246 -33.58 -27.18 -1.98
CA ASN A 246 -33.65 -28.63 -1.85
C ASN A 246 -34.92 -29.06 -1.10
N GLY A 247 -35.39 -28.26 -0.14
CA GLY A 247 -36.60 -28.57 0.62
C GLY A 247 -36.39 -29.66 1.68
N CYS A 248 -35.14 -29.93 2.05
CA CYS A 248 -34.80 -30.57 3.31
C CYS A 248 -35.24 -29.68 4.48
N THR A 249 -35.91 -30.28 5.47
CA THR A 249 -36.44 -29.58 6.67
C THR A 249 -35.89 -30.12 7.99
N SER A 250 -35.13 -31.21 7.90
CA SER A 250 -34.44 -31.95 8.95
C SER A 250 -33.59 -33.00 8.23
N ASP A 251 -32.49 -33.42 8.82
CA ASP A 251 -31.47 -34.31 8.24
C ASP A 251 -32.13 -35.64 7.83
N TYR A 252 -32.90 -36.21 8.76
CA TYR A 252 -33.73 -37.40 8.64
C TYR A 252 -34.99 -37.22 7.76
N SER A 253 -35.14 -36.09 7.05
CA SER A 253 -36.25 -35.89 6.13
C SER A 253 -36.09 -36.75 4.87
N PRO A 254 -37.18 -37.33 4.32
CA PRO A 254 -37.14 -38.04 3.05
C PRO A 254 -36.63 -37.20 1.86
N THR A 255 -36.53 -35.87 2.00
CA THR A 255 -35.95 -34.96 1.01
C THR A 255 -34.41 -34.92 1.13
N CYS A 256 -33.83 -34.60 2.30
CA CYS A 256 -32.37 -34.60 2.50
C CYS A 256 -31.72 -35.92 2.06
N LEU A 257 -32.30 -37.04 2.51
CA LEU A 257 -31.88 -38.39 2.15
C LEU A 257 -31.86 -38.65 0.64
N ARG A 258 -32.75 -38.01 -0.14
CA ARG A 258 -32.78 -38.13 -1.61
C ARG A 258 -31.81 -37.18 -2.28
N ASP A 259 -31.59 -36.00 -1.72
CA ASP A 259 -30.73 -35.00 -2.32
C ASP A 259 -29.25 -35.40 -2.20
N GLY A 260 -28.83 -35.91 -1.04
CA GLY A 260 -27.49 -36.52 -0.89
C GLY A 260 -27.31 -37.80 -1.72
N ASP A 261 -28.34 -38.65 -1.87
CA ASP A 261 -28.29 -39.83 -2.75
C ASP A 261 -28.15 -39.41 -4.22
N ASN A 262 -28.88 -38.38 -4.65
CA ASN A 262 -28.76 -37.81 -5.99
C ASN A 262 -27.40 -37.10 -6.22
N TYR A 263 -26.86 -36.42 -5.21
CA TYR A 263 -25.51 -35.84 -5.24
C TYR A 263 -24.46 -36.93 -5.43
N LEU A 264 -24.42 -37.96 -4.58
CA LEU A 264 -23.49 -39.09 -4.71
C LEU A 264 -23.68 -39.84 -6.03
N LYS A 265 -24.92 -40.00 -6.50
CA LYS A 265 -25.25 -40.59 -7.81
C LYS A 265 -24.77 -39.76 -9.00
N SER A 266 -24.57 -38.45 -8.83
CA SER A 266 -23.97 -37.58 -9.85
C SER A 266 -22.43 -37.63 -9.82
N LEU A 267 -21.83 -37.73 -8.63
CA LEU A 267 -20.39 -37.69 -8.42
C LEU A 267 -19.70 -39.06 -8.57
N VAL A 268 -20.14 -40.07 -7.82
CA VAL A 268 -19.45 -41.36 -7.67
C VAL A 268 -19.25 -42.10 -9.00
N PRO A 269 -20.18 -42.07 -9.99
CA PRO A 269 -19.91 -42.64 -11.30
C PRO A 269 -18.75 -41.96 -12.04
N ASN A 270 -18.52 -40.65 -11.84
CA ASN A 270 -17.38 -39.94 -12.43
C ASN A 270 -16.06 -40.29 -11.73
N ILE A 271 -16.08 -40.54 -10.42
CA ILE A 271 -14.93 -41.08 -9.67
C ILE A 271 -14.59 -42.49 -10.17
N LEU A 272 -15.55 -43.40 -10.18
CA LEU A 272 -15.33 -44.83 -10.50
C LEU A 272 -14.95 -45.09 -11.97
N ASN A 273 -15.34 -44.22 -12.91
CA ASN A 273 -14.94 -44.30 -14.32
C ASN A 273 -13.73 -43.43 -14.69
N SER A 274 -13.11 -42.74 -13.72
CA SER A 274 -11.93 -41.89 -13.96
C SER A 274 -10.72 -42.68 -14.45
N GLN A 275 -9.76 -42.00 -15.09
CA GLN A 275 -8.47 -42.58 -15.49
C GLN A 275 -7.78 -43.31 -14.32
N THR A 276 -7.77 -42.71 -13.13
CA THR A 276 -7.17 -43.29 -11.92
C THR A 276 -7.88 -44.59 -11.51
N PHE A 277 -9.22 -44.60 -11.43
CA PHE A 277 -9.97 -45.80 -11.04
C PHE A 277 -10.03 -46.91 -12.10
N THR A 278 -9.81 -46.56 -13.37
CA THR A 278 -9.82 -47.54 -14.48
C THR A 278 -8.44 -48.11 -14.82
N THR A 279 -7.35 -47.45 -14.40
CA THR A 279 -5.97 -47.90 -14.73
C THR A 279 -5.00 -48.06 -13.56
N THR A 280 -5.41 -47.73 -12.32
CA THR A 280 -4.61 -47.96 -11.11
C THR A 280 -5.39 -48.78 -10.07
N ARG A 281 -4.71 -49.20 -8.99
CA ARG A 281 -5.38 -49.78 -7.82
C ARG A 281 -5.97 -48.66 -6.96
N ALA A 282 -7.11 -48.12 -7.38
CA ALA A 282 -7.82 -47.09 -6.61
C ALA A 282 -8.90 -47.69 -5.69
N ALA A 283 -9.16 -47.03 -4.57
CA ALA A 283 -10.27 -47.30 -3.68
C ALA A 283 -11.05 -46.01 -3.36
N LEU A 284 -12.36 -46.15 -3.22
CA LEU A 284 -13.28 -45.11 -2.71
C LEU A 284 -13.84 -45.60 -1.37
N PHE A 285 -13.87 -44.73 -0.38
CA PHE A 285 -14.60 -44.92 0.87
C PHE A 285 -15.62 -43.80 1.03
N ILE A 286 -16.87 -44.15 1.33
CA ILE A 286 -17.93 -43.19 1.66
C ILE A 286 -18.38 -43.52 3.07
N VAL A 287 -18.37 -42.53 3.96
CA VAL A 287 -18.72 -42.69 5.37
C VAL A 287 -19.40 -41.43 5.89
N PHE A 288 -20.24 -41.58 6.91
CA PHE A 288 -20.81 -40.47 7.68
C PHE A 288 -20.01 -40.25 8.96
N ASP A 289 -19.97 -39.00 9.42
CA ASP A 289 -19.41 -38.62 10.72
C ASP A 289 -20.14 -39.32 11.88
N GLU A 290 -21.46 -39.13 11.98
CA GLU A 290 -22.33 -39.58 13.06
C GLU A 290 -23.77 -39.92 12.58
N GLY A 291 -24.65 -40.15 13.56
CA GLY A 291 -26.10 -40.24 13.39
C GLY A 291 -26.79 -40.22 14.75
N THR A 292 -28.09 -39.93 14.79
CA THR A 292 -28.87 -39.84 16.04
C THR A 292 -29.23 -41.19 16.69
N GLY A 293 -28.72 -42.31 16.17
CA GLY A 293 -29.19 -43.65 16.49
C GLY A 293 -28.49 -44.41 17.62
N TYR A 294 -29.00 -45.61 17.85
CA TYR A 294 -28.42 -46.69 18.65
C TYR A 294 -27.97 -47.77 17.68
N CYS A 295 -26.68 -48.13 17.67
CA CYS A 295 -26.20 -49.17 16.75
C CYS A 295 -26.93 -50.53 17.02
N PRO A 296 -27.78 -51.04 16.11
CA PRO A 296 -28.70 -52.12 16.43
C PRO A 296 -28.05 -53.49 16.70
N LEU A 297 -26.74 -53.61 16.44
CA LEU A 297 -26.05 -54.89 16.27
C LEU A 297 -24.95 -55.15 17.30
N ASN A 298 -24.55 -54.16 18.09
CA ASN A 298 -23.52 -54.27 19.13
C ASN A 298 -23.98 -53.78 20.51
N SER A 299 -25.17 -53.18 20.60
CA SER A 299 -25.69 -52.51 21.81
C SER A 299 -24.79 -51.40 22.36
N SER A 300 -24.11 -50.67 21.48
CA SER A 300 -23.31 -49.49 21.84
C SER A 300 -24.19 -48.28 22.20
N HIS A 301 -23.57 -47.30 22.84
CA HIS A 301 -24.10 -45.94 23.03
C HIS A 301 -23.58 -44.97 21.94
N GLU A 302 -22.98 -45.52 20.89
CA GLU A 302 -22.63 -44.90 19.62
C GLU A 302 -23.57 -45.42 18.54
N ASP A 303 -23.91 -44.58 17.57
CA ASP A 303 -24.61 -45.04 16.38
C ASP A 303 -23.68 -45.85 15.48
N CYS A 304 -24.25 -46.67 14.60
CA CYS A 304 -23.50 -47.29 13.50
C CYS A 304 -23.83 -46.54 12.21
N VAL A 305 -22.86 -45.78 11.72
CA VAL A 305 -22.97 -44.97 10.49
C VAL A 305 -22.88 -45.84 9.24
N TYR A 306 -23.41 -45.33 8.12
CA TYR A 306 -23.20 -45.96 6.82
C TYR A 306 -21.72 -45.83 6.41
N ALA A 307 -21.06 -46.95 6.13
CA ALA A 307 -19.63 -47.00 5.78
C ALA A 307 -19.38 -48.03 4.67
N VAL A 308 -19.07 -47.54 3.45
CA VAL A 308 -18.93 -48.38 2.24
C VAL A 308 -17.61 -48.14 1.51
N TRP A 309 -16.92 -49.25 1.24
CA TRP A 309 -15.82 -49.33 0.30
C TRP A 309 -16.35 -49.63 -1.11
N ALA A 310 -15.82 -48.94 -2.12
CA ALA A 310 -16.12 -49.14 -3.55
C ALA A 310 -14.85 -49.02 -4.43
N GLY A 311 -14.90 -49.54 -5.66
CA GLY A 311 -13.80 -49.43 -6.63
C GLY A 311 -13.24 -50.78 -7.15
N PRO A 312 -12.26 -50.74 -8.07
CA PRO A 312 -11.76 -51.92 -8.79
C PRO A 312 -11.17 -52.99 -7.87
N ILE A 313 -10.49 -52.61 -6.79
CA ILE A 313 -9.82 -53.55 -5.87
C ILE A 313 -10.73 -54.06 -4.74
N VAL A 314 -11.90 -53.47 -4.54
CA VAL A 314 -12.84 -53.87 -3.47
C VAL A 314 -13.54 -55.18 -3.85
N LYS A 315 -13.85 -56.02 -2.87
CA LYS A 315 -14.68 -57.22 -3.06
C LYS A 315 -16.11 -56.81 -3.45
N ALA A 316 -16.68 -57.49 -4.43
CA ALA A 316 -18.08 -57.31 -4.79
C ALA A 316 -19.01 -58.02 -3.78
N SER A 317 -20.16 -57.39 -3.49
CA SER A 317 -21.20 -57.86 -2.55
C SER A 317 -20.65 -58.42 -1.22
N PHE A 318 -19.69 -57.70 -0.64
CA PHE A 318 -19.07 -58.05 0.64
C PHE A 318 -19.74 -57.30 1.80
N SER A 319 -19.77 -57.93 2.98
CA SER A 319 -20.19 -57.26 4.20
C SER A 319 -19.35 -57.76 5.37
N SER A 320 -18.96 -56.85 6.27
CA SER A 320 -18.25 -57.21 7.50
C SER A 320 -19.09 -56.89 8.73
N SER A 321 -19.13 -57.86 9.66
CA SER A 321 -19.73 -57.77 10.98
C SER A 321 -18.70 -57.45 12.08
N ARG A 322 -17.44 -57.16 11.74
CA ARG A 322 -16.45 -56.66 12.71
C ARG A 322 -16.84 -55.26 13.17
N LEU A 323 -16.50 -54.95 14.42
CA LEU A 323 -16.59 -53.58 14.93
C LEU A 323 -15.46 -52.75 14.33
N TYR A 324 -15.83 -51.63 13.74
CA TYR A 324 -14.95 -50.61 13.17
C TYR A 324 -15.38 -49.24 13.67
N ASN A 325 -14.53 -48.24 13.46
CA ASN A 325 -14.80 -46.83 13.70
C ASN A 325 -13.84 -45.96 12.86
N HIS A 326 -13.90 -44.64 13.01
CA HIS A 326 -13.02 -43.71 12.28
C HIS A 326 -11.51 -43.95 12.46
N TYR A 327 -11.06 -44.40 13.64
CA TYR A 327 -9.66 -44.85 13.83
C TYR A 327 -9.31 -46.10 13.01
N SER A 328 -10.30 -46.92 12.63
CA SER A 328 -10.12 -48.08 11.76
C SER A 328 -9.89 -47.70 10.29
N LEU A 329 -10.46 -46.58 9.80
CA LEU A 329 -10.11 -46.02 8.50
C LEU A 329 -8.64 -45.54 8.52
N THR A 330 -8.29 -44.77 9.54
CA THR A 330 -6.91 -44.30 9.82
C THR A 330 -5.93 -45.49 9.81
N LYS A 331 -6.27 -46.56 10.52
CA LYS A 331 -5.44 -47.77 10.57
C LYS A 331 -5.36 -48.53 9.25
N THR A 332 -6.38 -48.42 8.40
CA THR A 332 -6.38 -48.99 7.04
C THR A 332 -5.42 -48.23 6.13
N ILE A 333 -5.40 -46.90 6.23
CA ILE A 333 -4.46 -46.01 5.52
C ILE A 333 -3.02 -46.34 5.91
N GLU A 334 -2.75 -46.46 7.21
CA GLU A 334 -1.43 -46.81 7.74
C GLU A 334 -0.96 -48.19 7.27
N VAL A 335 -1.79 -49.22 7.40
CA VAL A 335 -1.45 -50.59 7.01
C VAL A 335 -1.27 -50.69 5.49
N ASN A 336 -2.00 -49.90 4.70
CA ASN A 336 -1.84 -49.90 3.24
C ASN A 336 -0.48 -49.35 2.80
N TRP A 337 -0.01 -48.24 3.37
CA TRP A 337 1.26 -47.61 2.97
C TRP A 337 2.44 -47.87 3.92
N ASN A 338 2.28 -48.80 4.88
CA ASN A 338 3.25 -49.12 5.93
C ASN A 338 3.71 -47.86 6.72
N LEU A 339 2.75 -47.01 7.08
CA LEU A 339 2.98 -45.78 7.85
C LEU A 339 3.01 -46.10 9.36
N PRO A 340 3.85 -45.43 10.17
CA PRO A 340 3.80 -45.57 11.61
C PRO A 340 2.48 -45.05 12.21
N SER A 341 1.95 -45.78 13.19
CA SER A 341 0.80 -45.33 14.00
C SER A 341 0.93 -43.90 14.51
N LEU A 342 -0.16 -43.13 14.47
CA LEU A 342 -0.20 -41.79 15.05
C LEU A 342 -0.24 -41.84 16.58
N THR A 343 -1.09 -42.69 17.15
CA THR A 343 -1.39 -42.74 18.59
C THR A 343 -1.56 -44.18 19.10
N SER A 344 -2.13 -44.35 20.30
CA SER A 344 -2.61 -45.65 20.78
C SER A 344 -3.94 -46.10 20.17
N ASN A 345 -4.72 -45.20 19.57
CA ASN A 345 -6.11 -45.49 19.20
C ASN A 345 -6.16 -46.23 17.86
N ASP A 346 -5.55 -45.65 16.82
CA ASP A 346 -5.25 -46.31 15.54
C ASP A 346 -4.39 -47.57 15.73
N ALA A 347 -3.39 -47.54 16.63
CA ALA A 347 -2.53 -48.70 16.89
C ALA A 347 -3.31 -49.93 17.39
N ASN A 348 -4.42 -49.72 18.11
CA ASN A 348 -5.31 -50.77 18.60
C ASN A 348 -6.56 -50.98 17.72
N ALA A 349 -6.80 -50.12 16.72
CA ALA A 349 -7.94 -50.25 15.82
C ALA A 349 -7.78 -51.42 14.83
N ILE A 350 -8.90 -51.94 14.33
CA ILE A 350 -8.88 -53.06 13.36
C ILE A 350 -8.80 -52.48 11.95
N PRO A 351 -7.76 -52.74 11.16
CA PRO A 351 -7.73 -52.29 9.77
C PRO A 351 -8.80 -53.01 8.92
N MET A 352 -9.44 -52.27 8.02
CA MET A 352 -10.51 -52.73 7.11
C MET A 352 -9.96 -53.49 5.89
N THR A 353 -8.78 -54.10 5.98
CA THR A 353 -8.11 -54.73 4.83
C THR A 353 -8.86 -55.93 4.26
N GLU A 354 -9.81 -56.51 5.00
CA GLU A 354 -10.68 -57.57 4.49
C GLU A 354 -11.71 -57.12 3.45
N PHE A 355 -11.94 -55.83 3.26
CA PHE A 355 -12.81 -55.31 2.20
C PHE A 355 -12.19 -55.43 0.80
N PHE A 356 -10.86 -55.47 0.73
CA PHE A 356 -10.14 -55.56 -0.53
C PHE A 356 -9.99 -57.01 -0.98
N LYS A 357 -9.94 -57.20 -2.31
CA LYS A 357 -9.42 -58.44 -2.90
C LYS A 357 -8.01 -58.66 -2.37
N ALA A 358 -7.68 -59.91 -2.04
CA ALA A 358 -6.31 -60.24 -1.64
C ALA A 358 -5.36 -59.80 -2.77
N PRO A 359 -4.32 -59.00 -2.47
CA PRO A 359 -3.38 -58.55 -3.50
C PRO A 359 -2.80 -59.75 -4.25
N SER A 360 -2.66 -59.62 -5.57
CA SER A 360 -2.15 -60.72 -6.39
C SER A 360 -0.73 -61.12 -5.94
N PRO A 361 -0.39 -62.42 -5.95
CA PRO A 361 0.96 -62.87 -5.66
C PRO A 361 1.95 -62.27 -6.68
N ASP A 362 2.91 -61.48 -6.19
CA ASP A 362 3.91 -60.76 -6.99
C ASP A 362 5.28 -60.72 -6.26
N PHE A 363 6.31 -60.08 -6.81
CA PHE A 363 7.64 -59.99 -6.20
C PHE A 363 8.27 -58.60 -6.40
N SER A 364 9.05 -58.12 -5.44
CA SER A 364 9.98 -57.00 -5.67
C SER A 364 11.37 -57.51 -6.07
N LEU A 365 12.07 -56.73 -6.88
CA LEU A 365 13.46 -56.96 -7.28
C LEU A 365 14.34 -55.79 -6.83
N THR A 366 15.47 -56.09 -6.20
CA THR A 366 16.45 -55.10 -5.71
C THR A 366 17.88 -55.54 -6.05
N ALA A 367 18.81 -54.59 -6.16
CA ALA A 367 20.22 -54.89 -6.42
C ALA A 367 21.13 -54.14 -5.43
N THR A 368 22.08 -54.85 -4.83
CA THR A 368 22.98 -54.31 -3.80
C THR A 368 24.43 -54.80 -3.96
N PRO A 369 25.46 -53.95 -3.86
CA PRO A 369 25.38 -52.48 -3.84
C PRO A 369 24.84 -51.90 -5.16
N SER A 370 24.31 -50.68 -5.12
CA SER A 370 23.82 -49.97 -6.32
C SER A 370 24.94 -49.46 -7.23
N THR A 371 26.19 -49.49 -6.77
CA THR A 371 27.39 -49.17 -7.55
C THR A 371 28.49 -50.21 -7.32
N VAL A 372 29.21 -50.60 -8.38
CA VAL A 372 30.37 -51.50 -8.30
C VAL A 372 31.54 -50.89 -9.09
N THR A 373 32.77 -51.02 -8.58
CA THR A 373 33.98 -50.55 -9.26
C THR A 373 35.09 -51.58 -9.15
N PHE A 374 35.75 -51.91 -10.26
CA PHE A 374 36.86 -52.87 -10.34
C PHE A 374 37.82 -52.49 -11.48
N LYS A 375 38.97 -53.16 -11.62
CA LYS A 375 39.87 -52.94 -12.77
C LYS A 375 39.56 -53.87 -13.93
N SER A 376 39.88 -53.44 -15.15
CA SER A 376 39.90 -54.25 -16.36
C SER A 376 40.79 -55.48 -16.16
N GLY A 377 40.20 -56.68 -16.20
CA GLY A 377 40.84 -57.96 -15.89
C GLY A 377 40.63 -58.47 -14.46
N GLU A 378 40.08 -57.67 -13.55
CA GLU A 378 39.53 -58.11 -12.26
C GLU A 378 38.04 -58.48 -12.43
N THR A 379 37.39 -58.91 -11.34
CA THR A 379 35.94 -59.17 -11.31
C THR A 379 35.24 -58.30 -10.27
N GLY A 380 34.01 -57.90 -10.56
CA GLY A 380 33.09 -57.27 -9.61
C GLY A 380 31.91 -58.19 -9.30
N SER A 381 31.11 -57.84 -8.28
CA SER A 381 29.89 -58.57 -7.97
C SER A 381 28.83 -57.70 -7.29
N PHE A 382 27.57 -58.06 -7.49
CA PHE A 382 26.42 -57.53 -6.72
C PHE A 382 25.38 -58.63 -6.49
N ASN A 383 24.52 -58.46 -5.50
CA ASN A 383 23.41 -59.36 -5.21
C ASN A 383 22.12 -58.80 -5.78
N ALA A 384 21.47 -59.56 -6.66
CA ALA A 384 20.10 -59.32 -7.11
C ALA A 384 19.13 -60.10 -6.19
N THR A 385 18.43 -59.40 -5.31
CA THR A 385 17.53 -60.00 -4.32
C THR A 385 16.08 -59.83 -4.76
N VAL A 386 15.37 -60.96 -4.84
CA VAL A 386 13.94 -61.06 -5.10
C VAL A 386 13.22 -61.34 -3.79
N SER A 387 12.17 -60.59 -3.50
CA SER A 387 11.35 -60.77 -2.31
C SER A 387 9.89 -61.03 -2.70
N ALA A 388 9.35 -62.17 -2.28
CA ALA A 388 7.94 -62.50 -2.46
C ALA A 388 7.04 -61.48 -1.77
N GLN A 389 5.99 -61.07 -2.46
CA GLN A 389 4.89 -60.29 -1.94
C GLN A 389 3.61 -61.14 -2.01
N ASN A 390 2.69 -60.94 -1.08
CA ASN A 390 1.34 -61.50 -1.14
C ASN A 390 1.31 -63.04 -1.32
N SER A 391 2.19 -63.75 -0.61
CA SER A 391 2.37 -65.21 -0.67
C SER A 391 2.77 -65.77 -2.05
N PHE A 392 3.45 -64.97 -2.88
CA PHE A 392 4.06 -65.43 -4.12
C PHE A 392 5.08 -66.54 -3.89
N ALA A 393 4.84 -67.69 -4.53
CA ALA A 393 5.75 -68.84 -4.54
C ALA A 393 6.27 -69.15 -5.97
N GLY A 394 6.04 -68.24 -6.92
CA GLY A 394 6.43 -68.40 -8.32
C GLY A 394 7.95 -68.44 -8.52
N THR A 395 8.37 -68.76 -9.74
CA THR A 395 9.79 -68.74 -10.13
C THR A 395 10.08 -67.48 -10.93
N VAL A 396 10.91 -66.59 -10.39
CA VAL A 396 11.37 -65.39 -11.07
C VAL A 396 12.62 -65.73 -11.87
N ASN A 397 12.56 -65.59 -13.19
CA ASN A 397 13.72 -65.70 -14.06
C ASN A 397 14.43 -64.35 -14.12
N LEU A 398 15.73 -64.33 -13.84
CA LEU A 398 16.55 -63.12 -13.90
C LEU A 398 17.22 -63.02 -15.27
N SER A 399 17.03 -61.88 -15.92
CA SER A 399 17.73 -61.49 -17.15
C SER A 399 18.46 -60.18 -16.92
N THR A 400 19.55 -59.94 -17.66
CA THR A 400 20.34 -58.70 -17.54
C THR A 400 20.64 -58.10 -18.90
N SER A 401 20.70 -56.77 -18.94
CA SER A 401 21.15 -56.01 -20.10
C SER A 401 22.16 -54.94 -19.67
N THR A 402 23.05 -54.56 -20.58
CA THR A 402 24.12 -53.59 -20.35
C THR A 402 24.02 -52.41 -21.29
N SER A 403 24.41 -51.23 -20.81
CA SER A 403 24.54 -50.00 -21.60
C SER A 403 25.85 -49.30 -21.21
N PRO A 404 26.87 -49.23 -22.10
CA PRO A 404 26.95 -49.83 -23.44
C PRO A 404 26.75 -51.35 -23.46
N SER A 405 26.20 -51.87 -24.55
CA SER A 405 25.85 -53.30 -24.72
C SER A 405 27.03 -54.22 -25.03
N THR A 406 28.26 -53.68 -25.10
CA THR A 406 29.48 -54.43 -25.37
C THR A 406 30.60 -54.01 -24.40
N GLY A 407 31.43 -54.97 -23.99
CA GLY A 407 32.61 -54.75 -23.13
C GLY A 407 32.43 -55.08 -21.64
N LEU A 408 31.20 -55.20 -21.15
CA LEU A 408 30.88 -55.76 -19.82
C LEU A 408 30.05 -57.03 -19.97
N THR A 409 30.46 -58.10 -19.31
CA THR A 409 29.70 -59.35 -19.18
C THR A 409 29.13 -59.47 -17.77
N VAL A 410 27.88 -59.92 -17.66
CA VAL A 410 27.15 -60.10 -16.41
C VAL A 410 26.63 -61.54 -16.34
N SER A 411 26.81 -62.21 -15.21
CA SER A 411 26.31 -63.58 -15.00
C SER A 411 25.76 -63.75 -13.59
N CYS A 412 24.45 -63.97 -13.48
CA CYS A 412 23.72 -64.11 -12.21
C CYS A 412 23.47 -65.59 -11.88
N THR A 413 23.92 -66.03 -10.71
CA THR A 413 23.76 -67.41 -10.22
C THR A 413 23.05 -67.44 -8.86
N PRO A 414 21.90 -68.13 -8.72
CA PRO A 414 21.16 -68.83 -9.77
C PRO A 414 20.47 -67.87 -10.75
N GLY A 415 20.31 -68.29 -12.02
CA GLY A 415 19.63 -67.49 -13.06
C GLY A 415 18.11 -67.38 -12.88
N SER A 416 17.54 -68.14 -11.95
CA SER A 416 16.15 -67.99 -11.52
C SER A 416 16.00 -68.31 -10.03
N ILE A 417 14.99 -67.72 -9.40
CA ILE A 417 14.69 -67.83 -7.97
C ILE A 417 13.31 -68.43 -7.82
N SER A 418 13.24 -69.68 -7.32
CA SER A 418 12.01 -70.43 -7.10
C SER A 418 11.52 -70.29 -5.66
N GLY A 419 10.21 -70.44 -5.43
CA GLY A 419 9.61 -70.20 -4.11
C GLY A 419 9.44 -68.72 -3.77
N GLY A 420 9.51 -67.85 -4.77
CA GLY A 420 9.18 -66.42 -4.70
C GLY A 420 10.17 -65.49 -4.00
N SER A 421 11.01 -65.99 -3.09
CA SER A 421 12.03 -65.21 -2.37
C SER A 421 13.41 -65.83 -2.51
N GLY A 422 14.45 -65.00 -2.66
CA GLY A 422 15.83 -65.45 -2.72
C GLY A 422 16.80 -64.37 -3.19
N SER A 423 18.06 -64.72 -3.36
CA SER A 423 19.07 -63.81 -3.90
C SER A 423 19.97 -64.53 -4.90
N SER A 424 20.40 -63.81 -5.92
CA SER A 424 21.31 -64.27 -6.97
C SER A 424 22.56 -63.42 -6.98
N ILE A 425 23.72 -64.06 -6.99
CA ILE A 425 25.00 -63.37 -7.05
C ILE A 425 25.34 -63.13 -8.52
N CYS A 426 25.35 -61.86 -8.92
CA CYS A 426 25.66 -61.40 -10.26
C CYS A 426 27.12 -60.98 -10.35
N ILE A 427 27.93 -61.79 -11.03
CA ILE A 427 29.35 -61.53 -11.29
C ILE A 427 29.49 -60.65 -12.53
N LEU A 428 30.41 -59.69 -12.44
CA LEU A 428 30.73 -58.68 -13.45
C LEU A 428 32.17 -58.92 -13.95
N THR A 429 32.38 -59.01 -15.26
CA THR A 429 33.72 -59.13 -15.86
C THR A 429 33.88 -58.22 -17.07
N SER A 430 35.05 -57.60 -17.20
CA SER A 430 35.34 -56.68 -18.31
C SER A 430 36.84 -56.56 -18.57
N SER A 431 37.20 -56.43 -19.84
CA SER A 431 38.56 -56.14 -20.34
C SER A 431 38.68 -54.76 -20.98
N SER A 432 37.70 -53.87 -20.76
CA SER A 432 37.59 -52.55 -21.38
C SER A 432 37.26 -51.49 -20.33
N PRO A 433 38.17 -50.54 -20.02
CA PRO A 433 37.88 -49.46 -19.09
C PRO A 433 36.75 -48.55 -19.58
N ALA A 434 35.59 -48.59 -18.92
CA ALA A 434 34.41 -47.79 -19.22
C ALA A 434 33.43 -47.79 -18.04
N ASN A 435 32.44 -46.90 -18.10
CA ASN A 435 31.27 -46.93 -17.22
C ASN A 435 30.10 -47.60 -17.94
N TYR A 436 29.36 -48.43 -17.21
CA TYR A 436 28.22 -49.21 -17.69
C TYR A 436 27.04 -49.07 -16.74
N THR A 437 25.82 -49.04 -17.26
CA THR A 437 24.61 -49.35 -16.50
C THR A 437 24.24 -50.81 -16.74
N VAL A 438 24.00 -51.56 -15.67
CA VAL A 438 23.44 -52.92 -15.74
C VAL A 438 21.98 -52.83 -15.30
N THR A 439 21.05 -53.19 -16.17
CA THR A 439 19.64 -53.36 -15.81
C THR A 439 19.36 -54.85 -15.61
N ILE A 440 18.70 -55.18 -14.50
CA ILE A 440 18.28 -56.52 -14.14
C ILE A 440 16.76 -56.56 -14.23
N THR A 441 16.24 -57.49 -15.01
CA THR A 441 14.81 -57.69 -15.24
C THR A 441 14.43 -59.09 -14.74
N GLY A 442 13.64 -59.14 -13.67
CA GLY A 442 13.04 -60.36 -13.15
C GLY A 442 11.66 -60.57 -13.79
N THR A 443 11.38 -61.77 -14.30
CA THR A 443 10.07 -62.12 -14.90
C THR A 443 9.49 -63.42 -14.36
N SER A 444 8.17 -63.43 -14.13
CA SER A 444 7.40 -64.63 -13.78
C SER A 444 6.03 -64.55 -14.46
N SER A 445 5.77 -65.43 -15.41
CA SER A 445 4.60 -65.40 -16.31
C SER A 445 4.35 -64.02 -16.94
N SER A 446 3.38 -63.27 -16.46
CA SER A 446 3.04 -61.91 -16.92
C SER A 446 3.62 -60.79 -16.06
N LEU A 447 4.23 -61.12 -14.93
CA LEU A 447 4.83 -60.18 -13.99
C LEU A 447 6.28 -59.90 -14.39
N SER A 448 6.68 -58.62 -14.38
CA SER A 448 8.00 -58.19 -14.83
C SER A 448 8.43 -56.94 -14.05
N HIS A 449 9.49 -57.07 -13.25
CA HIS A 449 10.04 -55.98 -12.43
C HIS A 449 11.50 -55.74 -12.77
N THR A 450 11.93 -54.47 -12.75
CA THR A 450 13.29 -54.08 -13.13
C THR A 450 14.00 -53.28 -12.03
N THR A 451 15.32 -53.41 -11.98
CA THR A 451 16.20 -52.58 -11.16
C THR A 451 17.51 -52.34 -11.91
N SER A 452 18.35 -51.40 -11.49
CA SER A 452 19.61 -51.11 -12.19
C SER A 452 20.74 -50.69 -11.25
N ILE A 453 21.97 -51.01 -11.64
CA ILE A 453 23.20 -50.58 -10.95
C ILE A 453 24.15 -49.88 -11.92
N SER A 454 25.06 -49.06 -11.39
CA SER A 454 26.17 -48.47 -12.15
C SER A 454 27.48 -49.21 -11.89
N VAL A 455 28.22 -49.52 -12.96
CA VAL A 455 29.46 -50.28 -12.91
C VAL A 455 30.58 -49.45 -13.54
N SER A 456 31.71 -49.31 -12.86
CA SER A 456 32.90 -48.62 -13.37
C SER A 456 34.09 -49.58 -13.50
N VAL A 457 34.68 -49.64 -14.68
CA VAL A 457 35.84 -50.48 -15.00
C VAL A 457 37.04 -49.57 -15.28
N THR A 458 38.13 -49.78 -14.56
CA THR A 458 39.32 -48.90 -14.56
C THR A 458 40.57 -49.61 -15.11
N GLN A 459 41.52 -48.89 -15.71
CA GLN A 459 42.70 -49.53 -16.31
C GLN A 459 43.78 -49.88 -15.26
N PRO A 460 44.43 -51.06 -15.31
CA PRO A 460 45.67 -51.28 -14.57
C PRO A 460 46.78 -50.36 -15.11
N SER A 461 47.50 -49.68 -14.22
CA SER A 461 48.40 -48.57 -14.55
C SER A 461 49.80 -49.00 -15.02
N SER A 462 50.35 -48.25 -15.96
CA SER A 462 51.72 -48.40 -16.49
C SER A 462 52.79 -47.91 -15.50
N PRO A 463 54.10 -48.19 -15.73
CA PRO A 463 55.20 -47.44 -15.13
C PRO A 463 54.99 -45.94 -15.34
N ASP A 464 55.05 -45.16 -14.27
CA ASP A 464 54.70 -43.73 -14.28
C ASP A 464 55.42 -42.97 -13.15
N PHE A 465 55.28 -41.65 -13.04
CA PHE A 465 55.80 -40.88 -11.90
C PHE A 465 54.75 -39.99 -11.28
N THR A 466 54.94 -39.66 -10.01
CA THR A 466 54.17 -38.63 -9.31
C THR A 466 55.05 -37.40 -9.13
N ILE A 467 54.42 -36.22 -9.14
CA ILE A 467 55.05 -34.95 -8.78
C ILE A 467 54.26 -34.32 -7.65
N SER A 468 54.95 -33.80 -6.64
CA SER A 468 54.37 -33.31 -5.40
C SER A 468 55.10 -32.06 -4.92
N THR A 469 54.44 -31.24 -4.09
CA THR A 469 54.97 -29.94 -3.65
C THR A 469 54.92 -29.80 -2.13
N SER A 470 56.02 -29.36 -1.53
CA SER A 470 56.16 -29.26 -0.08
C SER A 470 56.91 -27.99 0.34
N PRO A 471 56.23 -27.02 0.99
CA PRO A 471 54.78 -26.95 1.17
C PRO A 471 54.05 -26.61 -0.14
N GLY A 472 52.83 -27.13 -0.33
CA GLY A 472 51.99 -26.83 -1.51
C GLY A 472 51.38 -25.42 -1.52
N SER A 473 51.58 -24.65 -0.45
CA SER A 473 51.27 -23.23 -0.37
C SER A 473 52.38 -22.52 0.42
N VAL A 474 52.73 -21.30 0.00
CA VAL A 474 53.71 -20.43 0.67
C VAL A 474 53.17 -19.01 0.78
N THR A 475 53.52 -18.32 1.86
CA THR A 475 53.21 -16.91 2.07
C THR A 475 54.49 -16.08 2.02
N ALA A 476 54.47 -15.00 1.26
CA ALA A 476 55.56 -14.04 1.12
C ALA A 476 55.01 -12.60 1.20
N ASN A 477 55.86 -11.63 1.52
CA ASN A 477 55.54 -10.23 1.23
C ASN A 477 55.59 -9.99 -0.29
N VAL A 478 54.89 -8.97 -0.79
CA VAL A 478 55.06 -8.47 -2.16
C VAL A 478 56.54 -8.22 -2.46
N GLY A 479 57.01 -8.74 -3.61
CA GLY A 479 58.41 -8.68 -4.05
C GLY A 479 59.39 -9.62 -3.34
N ALA A 480 59.00 -10.29 -2.25
CA ALA A 480 59.87 -11.24 -1.56
C ALA A 480 59.82 -12.65 -2.19
N THR A 481 60.95 -13.33 -2.24
CA THR A 481 61.05 -14.72 -2.73
C THR A 481 60.69 -15.72 -1.63
N ALA A 482 59.74 -16.61 -1.90
CA ALA A 482 59.50 -17.82 -1.12
C ALA A 482 59.83 -19.07 -1.94
N THR A 483 59.97 -20.22 -1.27
CA THR A 483 60.44 -21.47 -1.87
C THR A 483 59.59 -22.68 -1.50
N SER A 484 59.39 -23.59 -2.45
CA SER A 484 58.74 -24.90 -2.24
C SER A 484 59.55 -26.02 -2.88
N SER A 485 59.67 -27.16 -2.19
CA SER A 485 60.33 -28.35 -2.72
C SER A 485 59.38 -29.11 -3.65
N ILE A 486 59.78 -29.24 -4.90
CA ILE A 486 59.14 -30.09 -5.90
C ILE A 486 59.77 -31.48 -5.81
N THR A 487 59.00 -32.49 -5.42
CA THR A 487 59.47 -33.87 -5.28
C THR A 487 58.84 -34.75 -6.35
N VAL A 488 59.70 -35.38 -7.16
CA VAL A 488 59.33 -36.42 -8.13
C VAL A 488 59.56 -37.79 -7.48
N ALA A 489 58.55 -38.65 -7.49
CA ALA A 489 58.63 -40.00 -6.93
C ALA A 489 58.08 -41.05 -7.92
N PRO A 490 58.77 -42.19 -8.10
CA PRO A 490 58.44 -43.17 -9.13
C PRO A 490 57.25 -44.04 -8.71
N LEU A 491 56.39 -44.33 -9.66
CA LEU A 491 55.24 -45.22 -9.55
C LEU A 491 55.44 -46.44 -10.45
N ASN A 492 54.96 -47.61 -10.04
CA ASN A 492 54.96 -48.83 -10.87
C ASN A 492 56.32 -49.20 -11.51
N GLY A 493 57.43 -48.90 -10.83
CA GLY A 493 58.80 -49.24 -11.27
C GLY A 493 59.45 -48.28 -12.28
N PHE A 494 58.91 -47.07 -12.46
CA PHE A 494 59.47 -46.07 -13.37
C PHE A 494 60.89 -45.60 -13.00
N THR A 495 61.75 -45.49 -14.01
CA THR A 495 63.16 -45.07 -13.90
C THR A 495 63.55 -43.96 -14.89
N GLY A 496 62.57 -43.39 -15.61
CA GLY A 496 62.81 -42.38 -16.64
C GLY A 496 63.30 -41.03 -16.10
N THR A 497 63.83 -40.18 -16.98
CA THR A 497 64.24 -38.82 -16.63
C THR A 497 63.06 -37.86 -16.80
N VAL A 498 62.68 -37.16 -15.74
CA VAL A 498 61.56 -36.21 -15.74
C VAL A 498 62.10 -34.79 -15.95
N ALA A 499 61.76 -34.17 -17.08
CA ALA A 499 62.01 -32.75 -17.32
C ALA A 499 60.93 -31.91 -16.61
N LEU A 500 61.32 -30.85 -15.90
CA LEU A 500 60.44 -29.98 -15.14
C LEU A 500 60.31 -28.61 -15.79
N VAL A 501 59.07 -28.19 -16.09
CA VAL A 501 58.72 -26.87 -16.61
C VAL A 501 57.76 -26.20 -15.64
N THR A 502 57.97 -24.93 -15.31
CA THR A 502 57.02 -24.14 -14.52
C THR A 502 56.27 -23.15 -15.42
N THR A 503 54.94 -23.16 -15.32
CA THR A 503 54.06 -22.10 -15.83
C THR A 503 53.43 -21.38 -14.64
N THR A 504 53.04 -20.11 -14.83
CA THR A 504 52.37 -19.31 -13.80
C THR A 504 51.03 -18.79 -14.31
N ASN A 505 50.05 -18.63 -13.43
CA ASN A 505 48.74 -18.06 -13.78
C ASN A 505 48.76 -16.54 -14.02
N SER A 506 49.92 -15.89 -13.87
CA SER A 506 50.09 -14.45 -14.04
C SER A 506 51.55 -14.10 -14.33
N THR A 507 51.76 -13.13 -15.23
CA THR A 507 53.06 -12.46 -15.44
C THR A 507 53.62 -11.80 -14.18
N ASN A 508 52.77 -11.59 -13.17
CA ASN A 508 53.09 -10.94 -11.92
C ASN A 508 53.64 -11.92 -10.85
N LEU A 509 53.80 -13.21 -11.19
CA LEU A 509 54.58 -14.18 -10.43
C LEU A 509 55.77 -14.65 -11.29
N ALA A 510 56.98 -14.35 -10.83
CA ALA A 510 58.22 -14.80 -11.46
C ALA A 510 58.80 -15.98 -10.67
N CYS A 511 59.16 -17.07 -11.37
CA CYS A 511 59.55 -18.35 -10.79
C CYS A 511 60.83 -18.91 -11.41
N THR A 512 61.66 -19.58 -10.59
CA THR A 512 62.84 -20.36 -11.03
C THR A 512 62.90 -21.70 -10.32
N LEU A 513 63.36 -22.74 -11.03
CA LEU A 513 63.65 -24.08 -10.47
C LEU A 513 65.16 -24.25 -10.26
N SER A 514 65.57 -24.87 -9.16
CA SER A 514 66.99 -25.20 -8.93
C SER A 514 67.51 -26.33 -9.83
N SER A 515 66.62 -27.19 -10.34
CA SER A 515 66.85 -28.08 -11.48
C SER A 515 65.60 -28.20 -12.34
N SER A 516 65.76 -28.14 -13.66
CA SER A 516 64.73 -28.44 -14.66
C SER A 516 64.74 -29.89 -15.15
N SER A 517 65.51 -30.78 -14.51
CA SER A 517 65.54 -32.22 -14.86
C SER A 517 65.88 -33.11 -13.66
N ILE A 518 65.16 -34.22 -13.52
CA ILE A 518 65.31 -35.23 -12.47
C ILE A 518 65.56 -36.60 -13.12
N PRO A 519 66.81 -37.08 -13.18
CA PRO A 519 67.13 -38.39 -13.76
C PRO A 519 66.82 -39.55 -12.80
N GLY A 520 66.53 -40.73 -13.36
CA GLY A 520 66.37 -41.97 -12.57
C GLY A 520 65.03 -42.12 -11.84
N GLY A 521 63.99 -41.42 -12.28
CA GLY A 521 62.61 -41.56 -11.79
C GLY A 521 62.31 -40.97 -10.41
N SER A 522 63.32 -40.48 -9.67
CA SER A 522 63.15 -39.96 -8.31
C SER A 522 64.09 -38.78 -8.04
N GLY A 523 63.64 -37.79 -7.26
CA GLY A 523 64.48 -36.67 -6.85
C GLY A 523 63.71 -35.40 -6.48
N THR A 524 64.43 -34.31 -6.20
CA THR A 524 63.87 -33.03 -5.76
C THR A 524 64.45 -31.84 -6.51
N SER A 525 63.65 -30.78 -6.65
CA SER A 525 64.04 -29.47 -7.20
C SER A 525 63.37 -28.38 -6.38
N THR A 526 64.08 -27.30 -6.04
CA THR A 526 63.50 -26.18 -5.30
C THR A 526 62.92 -25.17 -6.28
N LEU A 527 61.60 -24.98 -6.24
CA LEU A 527 60.94 -23.85 -6.87
C LEU A 527 61.10 -22.62 -5.98
N SER A 528 61.56 -21.51 -6.53
CA SER A 528 61.65 -20.21 -5.89
C SER A 528 60.82 -19.19 -6.67
N CYS A 529 59.85 -18.51 -6.07
CA CYS A 529 59.10 -17.46 -6.75
C CYS A 529 58.86 -16.21 -5.88
N HIS A 530 58.70 -15.08 -6.55
CA HIS A 530 58.29 -13.79 -5.97
C HIS A 530 57.20 -13.16 -6.85
N GLY A 531 56.32 -12.34 -6.26
CA GLY A 531 55.22 -11.71 -7.01
C GLY A 531 54.79 -10.35 -6.49
N SER A 532 54.14 -9.57 -7.36
CA SER A 532 53.68 -8.20 -7.10
C SER A 532 52.57 -7.79 -8.07
N PRO A 533 51.42 -7.24 -7.65
CA PRO A 533 51.08 -6.77 -6.29
C PRO A 533 50.65 -7.92 -5.34
N ALA A 534 49.94 -7.59 -4.25
CA ALA A 534 49.39 -8.57 -3.32
C ALA A 534 48.25 -9.37 -3.96
N GLY A 535 48.30 -10.70 -3.82
CA GLY A 535 47.34 -11.60 -4.44
C GLY A 535 47.71 -13.07 -4.29
N ASN A 536 46.85 -13.93 -4.85
CA ASN A 536 47.03 -15.38 -4.84
C ASN A 536 47.46 -15.85 -6.22
N TYR A 537 48.74 -16.14 -6.36
CA TYR A 537 49.32 -16.65 -7.59
C TYR A 537 49.47 -18.17 -7.55
N LEU A 538 49.46 -18.80 -8.71
CA LEU A 538 49.61 -20.23 -8.87
C LEU A 538 50.79 -20.49 -9.80
N ALA A 539 51.81 -21.17 -9.29
CA ALA A 539 52.86 -21.79 -10.10
C ALA A 539 52.49 -23.26 -10.31
N THR A 540 52.30 -23.68 -11.56
CA THR A 540 52.09 -25.09 -11.92
C THR A 540 53.38 -25.64 -12.49
N ILE A 541 53.88 -26.72 -11.90
CA ILE A 541 55.11 -27.40 -12.32
C ILE A 541 54.69 -28.68 -13.01
N THR A 542 54.90 -28.74 -14.32
CA THR A 542 54.65 -29.92 -15.14
C THR A 542 55.96 -30.67 -15.31
N GLY A 543 56.00 -31.91 -14.80
CA GLY A 543 57.02 -32.89 -15.13
C GLY A 543 56.62 -33.67 -16.37
N THR A 544 57.54 -33.90 -17.30
CA THR A 544 57.33 -34.74 -18.49
C THR A 544 58.44 -35.76 -18.69
N SER A 545 58.08 -36.95 -19.19
CA SER A 545 59.02 -38.01 -19.59
C SER A 545 58.43 -38.83 -20.74
N GLY A 546 58.83 -38.54 -21.97
CA GLY A 546 58.23 -39.15 -23.16
C GLY A 546 56.78 -38.68 -23.32
N THR A 547 55.83 -39.61 -23.32
CA THR A 547 54.38 -39.32 -23.35
C THR A 547 53.77 -39.07 -21.97
N LEU A 548 54.48 -39.38 -20.89
CA LEU A 548 54.00 -39.20 -19.51
C LEU A 548 54.16 -37.74 -19.09
N SER A 549 53.11 -37.17 -18.51
CA SER A 549 53.06 -35.75 -18.10
C SER A 549 52.19 -35.58 -16.87
N HIS A 550 52.80 -35.15 -15.76
CA HIS A 550 52.11 -34.89 -14.48
C HIS A 550 52.40 -33.48 -14.01
N SER A 551 51.42 -32.86 -13.34
CA SER A 551 51.58 -31.51 -12.81
C SER A 551 51.11 -31.40 -11.38
N ALA A 552 51.88 -30.73 -10.54
CA ALA A 552 51.47 -30.25 -9.23
C ALA A 552 51.66 -28.72 -9.17
N SER A 553 50.91 -28.05 -8.30
CA SER A 553 50.98 -26.60 -8.18
C SER A 553 51.46 -26.17 -6.79
N VAL A 554 51.94 -24.93 -6.72
CA VAL A 554 52.23 -24.21 -5.47
C VAL A 554 51.44 -22.90 -5.50
N THR A 555 50.62 -22.68 -4.48
CA THR A 555 49.93 -21.39 -4.29
C THR A 555 50.87 -20.42 -3.58
N TYR A 556 51.18 -19.30 -4.22
CA TYR A 556 51.96 -18.20 -3.66
C TYR A 556 51.00 -17.11 -3.19
N HIS A 557 50.81 -17.01 -1.88
CA HIS A 557 50.08 -15.92 -1.25
C HIS A 557 51.04 -14.73 -1.05
N THR A 558 50.99 -13.73 -1.93
CA THR A 558 51.70 -12.47 -1.69
C THR A 558 50.84 -11.55 -0.82
N GLY A 559 51.38 -11.16 0.33
CA GLY A 559 50.77 -10.25 1.29
C GLY A 559 51.37 -8.85 1.24
N ASP A 560 50.54 -7.86 1.55
CA ASP A 560 50.92 -6.46 1.75
C ASP A 560 49.99 -5.83 2.81
N PHE A 561 50.11 -4.54 3.13
CA PHE A 561 49.18 -3.86 4.05
C PHE A 561 48.73 -2.51 3.51
N ALA A 562 47.44 -2.22 3.67
CA ALA A 562 46.91 -0.87 3.52
C ALA A 562 47.07 -0.11 4.84
N ILE A 563 47.58 1.11 4.76
CA ILE A 563 47.58 2.09 5.86
C ILE A 563 46.56 3.19 5.57
N SER A 564 45.74 3.49 6.57
CA SER A 564 44.69 4.51 6.49
C SER A 564 44.62 5.31 7.78
N ALA A 565 44.04 6.51 7.75
CA ALA A 565 43.81 7.33 8.92
C ALA A 565 42.34 7.72 9.04
N ASN A 566 41.78 7.65 10.24
CA ASN A 566 40.41 8.09 10.51
C ASN A 566 40.33 8.90 11.82
N PRO A 567 39.97 10.21 11.77
CA PRO A 567 39.71 10.99 10.56
C PRO A 567 41.00 11.34 9.79
N THR A 568 40.89 11.58 8.48
CA THR A 568 41.99 12.07 7.62
C THR A 568 42.32 13.55 7.85
N GLY A 569 41.50 14.26 8.63
CA GLY A 569 41.81 15.59 9.13
C GLY A 569 41.23 15.82 10.52
N ALA A 570 41.94 16.59 11.35
CA ALA A 570 41.57 16.88 12.73
C ALA A 570 41.71 18.38 13.02
N SER A 571 40.67 18.98 13.61
CA SER A 571 40.69 20.39 14.04
C SER A 571 40.96 20.49 15.53
N VAL A 572 41.99 21.23 15.92
CA VAL A 572 42.39 21.43 17.33
C VAL A 572 42.88 22.85 17.57
N ASN A 573 42.94 23.26 18.84
CA ASN A 573 43.49 24.56 19.20
C ASN A 573 45.00 24.49 19.45
N VAL A 574 45.67 25.65 19.37
CA VAL A 574 47.09 25.81 19.69
C VAL A 574 47.40 25.23 21.08
N ASN A 575 48.46 24.43 21.13
CA ASN A 575 48.93 23.65 22.28
C ASN A 575 47.95 22.57 22.81
N VAL A 576 46.92 22.20 22.02
CA VAL A 576 46.02 21.06 22.31
C VAL A 576 46.35 19.88 21.40
N ALA A 577 46.27 18.66 21.94
CA ALA A 577 46.52 17.43 21.20
C ALA A 577 45.27 16.96 20.43
N GLY A 578 45.45 16.61 19.16
CA GLY A 578 44.40 16.02 18.31
C GLY A 578 44.72 14.59 17.90
N SER A 579 43.77 13.68 18.09
CA SER A 579 43.91 12.27 17.78
C SER A 579 43.34 11.90 16.41
N SER A 580 44.06 11.08 15.65
CA SER A 580 43.55 10.29 14.53
C SER A 580 43.91 8.82 14.72
N THR A 581 43.06 7.91 14.24
CA THR A 581 43.28 6.47 14.33
C THR A 581 43.92 5.98 13.04
N ILE A 582 45.22 5.68 13.11
CA ILE A 582 45.95 5.02 12.02
C ILE A 582 45.59 3.54 12.05
N THR A 583 44.99 3.04 10.98
CA THR A 583 44.57 1.64 10.86
C THR A 583 45.41 0.93 9.82
N ILE A 584 46.04 -0.17 10.23
CA ILE A 584 46.74 -1.13 9.37
C ILE A 584 45.77 -2.28 9.07
N ALA A 585 45.43 -2.44 7.79
CA ALA A 585 44.60 -3.52 7.30
C ALA A 585 45.44 -4.45 6.41
N PRO A 586 45.45 -5.77 6.66
CA PRO A 586 46.22 -6.72 5.86
C PRO A 586 45.56 -6.88 4.49
N LEU A 587 46.38 -6.83 3.44
CA LEU A 587 46.01 -7.21 2.08
C LEU A 587 46.45 -8.64 1.85
N ASN A 588 45.49 -9.51 1.54
CA ASN A 588 45.68 -10.95 1.41
C ASN A 588 46.29 -11.56 2.70
N ALA A 589 47.23 -12.51 2.61
CA ALA A 589 47.75 -13.28 3.75
C ALA A 589 48.78 -12.54 4.64
N PHE A 590 48.83 -11.21 4.61
CA PHE A 590 49.80 -10.43 5.38
C PHE A 590 49.57 -10.52 6.89
N SER A 591 50.62 -10.85 7.62
CA SER A 591 50.57 -11.12 9.07
C SER A 591 51.82 -10.63 9.82
N ALA A 592 52.75 -9.95 9.14
CA ALA A 592 53.98 -9.47 9.74
C ALA A 592 53.78 -8.16 10.53
N THR A 593 54.69 -7.85 11.47
CA THR A 593 54.63 -6.61 12.24
C THR A 593 54.93 -5.39 11.36
N VAL A 594 54.10 -4.36 11.46
CA VAL A 594 54.30 -3.05 10.81
C VAL A 594 54.76 -2.03 11.85
N THR A 595 55.95 -1.48 11.67
CA THR A 595 56.51 -0.37 12.47
C THR A 595 56.01 0.95 11.90
N LEU A 596 55.46 1.81 12.75
CA LEU A 596 54.88 3.09 12.38
C LEU A 596 55.83 4.23 12.77
N ALA A 597 56.19 5.06 11.79
CA ALA A 597 56.90 6.32 11.99
C ALA A 597 56.03 7.49 11.55
N VAL A 598 56.14 8.64 12.22
CA VAL A 598 55.50 9.89 11.81
C VAL A 598 56.53 10.95 11.45
N SER A 599 56.32 11.64 10.33
CA SER A 599 56.99 12.88 9.98
C SER A 599 55.96 14.00 9.83
N THR A 600 56.36 15.25 10.04
CA THR A 600 55.46 16.41 9.93
C THR A 600 56.03 17.44 8.95
N ASN A 601 55.16 18.15 8.25
CA ASN A 601 55.56 19.19 7.30
C ASN A 601 56.01 20.51 7.96
N SER A 602 56.01 20.59 9.30
CA SER A 602 56.43 21.78 10.05
C SER A 602 56.84 21.40 11.47
N THR A 603 57.88 22.06 11.99
CA THR A 603 58.29 21.99 13.40
C THR A 603 57.20 22.50 14.35
N ASN A 604 56.23 23.27 13.86
CA ASN A 604 55.06 23.70 14.63
C ASN A 604 54.05 22.57 14.88
N LEU A 605 54.19 21.38 14.28
CA LEU A 605 53.37 20.19 14.58
C LEU A 605 54.26 19.09 15.15
N SER A 606 54.03 18.72 16.42
CA SER A 606 54.72 17.62 17.10
C SER A 606 53.77 16.45 17.29
N CYS A 607 54.17 15.24 16.90
CA CYS A 607 53.30 14.05 16.86
C CYS A 607 53.88 12.85 17.61
N ILE A 608 53.00 12.03 18.19
CA ILE A 608 53.31 10.77 18.87
C ILE A 608 52.39 9.67 18.33
N LEU A 609 52.89 8.45 18.18
CA LEU A 609 52.13 7.26 17.79
C LEU A 609 52.05 6.26 18.96
N THR A 610 50.87 5.75 19.27
CA THR A 610 50.67 4.74 20.33
C THR A 610 49.73 3.60 19.91
N PRO A 611 50.22 2.35 19.74
CA PRO A 611 51.63 1.93 19.76
C PRO A 611 52.39 2.36 18.49
N THR A 612 53.73 2.37 18.55
CA THR A 612 54.61 2.61 17.39
C THR A 612 54.80 1.38 16.49
N SER A 613 54.14 0.25 16.80
CA SER A 613 54.16 -0.95 15.96
C SER A 613 52.90 -1.77 16.12
N ILE A 614 52.40 -2.34 15.02
CA ILE A 614 51.22 -3.20 14.95
C ILE A 614 51.66 -4.62 14.60
N ALA A 615 51.48 -5.55 15.54
CA ALA A 615 51.76 -6.97 15.32
C ALA A 615 50.67 -7.65 14.48
N SER A 616 50.93 -8.87 14.00
CA SER A 616 49.93 -9.71 13.30
C SER A 616 49.30 -9.07 12.04
N GLY A 617 50.00 -8.15 11.38
CA GLY A 617 49.58 -7.49 10.13
C GLY A 617 48.30 -6.66 10.20
N SER A 618 47.69 -6.49 11.38
CA SER A 618 46.34 -5.93 11.52
C SER A 618 46.16 -5.23 12.88
N GLY A 619 45.52 -4.06 12.87
CA GLY A 619 45.25 -3.30 14.10
C GLY A 619 45.33 -1.79 13.91
N SER A 620 45.33 -1.04 15.00
CA SER A 620 45.33 0.41 14.98
C SER A 620 46.27 1.06 16.00
N SER A 621 46.72 2.27 15.68
CA SER A 621 47.55 3.14 16.50
C SER A 621 46.91 4.52 16.57
N SER A 622 46.94 5.15 17.74
CA SER A 622 46.55 6.54 17.88
C SER A 622 47.72 7.44 17.47
N LEU A 623 47.55 8.20 16.39
CA LEU A 623 48.37 9.36 16.11
C LEU A 623 47.82 10.53 16.93
N SER A 624 48.63 11.10 17.82
CA SER A 624 48.28 12.28 18.61
C SER A 624 49.25 13.40 18.31
N CYS A 625 48.77 14.54 17.78
CA CYS A 625 49.61 15.67 17.40
C CYS A 625 49.19 16.98 18.07
N ILE A 626 50.16 17.78 18.48
CA ILE A 626 50.00 19.11 19.08
C ILE A 626 50.55 20.16 18.12
N GLY A 627 49.74 21.17 17.79
CA GLY A 627 50.14 22.33 17.01
C GLY A 627 50.53 23.53 17.87
N GLN A 628 51.71 24.11 17.67
CA GLN A 628 52.27 25.20 18.50
C GLN A 628 51.86 26.61 18.04
N SER A 629 51.34 26.74 16.81
CA SER A 629 50.84 27.98 16.23
C SER A 629 49.69 27.69 15.25
N ALA A 630 48.81 28.65 15.00
CA ALA A 630 47.65 28.43 14.14
C ALA A 630 48.07 28.26 12.66
N GLY A 631 47.51 27.26 11.99
CA GLY A 631 47.87 26.89 10.61
C GLY A 631 47.37 25.50 10.22
N ASN A 632 47.53 25.16 8.93
CA ASN A 632 47.22 23.84 8.38
C ASN A 632 48.52 23.03 8.27
N TYR A 633 48.67 22.01 9.08
CA TYR A 633 49.83 21.12 9.09
C TYR A 633 49.46 19.73 8.57
N MET A 634 50.47 18.94 8.20
CA MET A 634 50.29 17.58 7.73
C MET A 634 51.26 16.66 8.47
N ALA A 635 50.70 15.64 9.12
CA ALA A 635 51.44 14.51 9.64
C ALA A 635 51.36 13.36 8.63
N ILE A 636 52.49 12.91 8.11
CA ILE A 636 52.59 11.71 7.29
C ILE A 636 52.98 10.56 8.21
N VAL A 637 52.13 9.54 8.31
CA VAL A 637 52.45 8.31 9.02
C VAL A 637 52.82 7.25 8.01
N THR A 638 54.07 6.79 8.09
CA THR A 638 54.61 5.69 7.28
C THR A 638 54.56 4.41 8.10
N GLY A 639 53.78 3.44 7.65
CA GLY A 639 53.88 2.06 8.10
C GLY A 639 54.95 1.34 7.30
N SER A 640 55.82 0.59 7.98
CA SER A 640 56.96 -0.10 7.38
C SER A 640 57.12 -1.51 7.94
N ASN A 641 57.37 -2.46 7.05
CA ASN A 641 57.91 -3.78 7.33
C ASN A 641 59.27 -3.90 6.60
N SER A 642 60.09 -4.91 6.89
CA SER A 642 61.46 -5.01 6.34
C SER A 642 61.56 -5.04 4.82
N THR A 643 60.47 -5.29 4.09
CA THR A 643 60.41 -5.27 2.62
C THR A 643 59.31 -4.36 2.03
N LEU A 644 58.51 -3.68 2.86
CA LEU A 644 57.30 -2.96 2.42
C LEU A 644 57.13 -1.64 3.18
N SER A 645 56.71 -0.57 2.50
CA SER A 645 56.54 0.75 3.11
C SER A 645 55.41 1.51 2.44
N HIS A 646 54.37 1.86 3.22
CA HIS A 646 53.21 2.64 2.77
C HIS A 646 52.97 3.81 3.71
N SER A 647 52.40 4.90 3.20
CA SER A 647 52.14 6.11 3.98
C SER A 647 50.72 6.63 3.84
N THR A 648 50.14 7.07 4.96
CA THR A 648 48.89 7.85 4.99
C THR A 648 49.18 9.25 5.56
N SER A 649 48.28 10.21 5.35
CA SER A 649 48.44 11.57 5.86
C SER A 649 47.22 12.04 6.64
N VAL A 650 47.46 12.84 7.68
CA VAL A 650 46.43 13.49 8.50
C VAL A 650 46.68 15.00 8.46
N VAL A 651 45.67 15.75 8.05
CA VAL A 651 45.71 17.23 8.02
C VAL A 651 45.25 17.78 9.36
N TYR A 652 46.14 18.47 10.06
CA TYR A 652 45.86 19.12 11.33
C TYR A 652 45.53 20.59 11.11
N HIS A 653 44.26 20.94 11.28
CA HIS A 653 43.77 22.32 11.26
C HIS A 653 43.90 22.92 12.65
N VAL A 654 44.96 23.68 12.88
CA VAL A 654 45.26 24.25 14.20
C VAL A 654 44.73 25.69 14.27
N THR A 655 43.77 25.93 15.14
CA THR A 655 43.19 27.26 15.42
C THR A 655 43.78 27.87 16.69
N ASN A 656 43.71 29.20 16.89
CA ASN A 656 44.24 29.83 18.10
C ASN A 656 43.51 29.36 19.38
N ALA A 657 44.03 29.70 20.56
CA ALA A 657 43.35 29.37 21.81
C ALA A 657 41.94 30.00 21.87
N PRO A 658 40.94 29.33 22.45
CA PRO A 658 39.57 29.85 22.51
C PRO A 658 39.47 31.11 23.37
N THR A 659 38.92 32.19 22.81
CA THR A 659 38.69 33.47 23.50
C THR A 659 37.39 34.13 23.01
N PHE A 660 37.02 35.30 23.50
CA PHE A 660 35.81 36.01 23.05
C PHE A 660 36.06 37.49 22.80
N SER A 661 35.24 38.08 21.94
CA SER A 661 35.12 39.53 21.76
C SER A 661 33.73 40.01 22.10
N VAL A 662 33.63 41.11 22.85
CA VAL A 662 32.38 41.81 23.15
C VAL A 662 32.20 42.94 22.13
N ALA A 663 31.22 42.80 21.24
CA ALA A 663 30.78 43.85 20.33
C ALA A 663 29.40 44.37 20.74
N ALA A 664 29.00 45.54 20.22
CA ALA A 664 27.62 46.02 20.31
C ALA A 664 27.09 46.25 18.90
N ASP A 665 25.89 45.76 18.61
CA ASP A 665 25.20 46.01 17.35
C ASP A 665 23.72 46.37 17.61
N PRO A 666 23.26 47.59 17.26
CA PRO A 666 24.07 48.70 16.75
C PRO A 666 24.86 49.42 17.85
N THR A 667 25.98 50.05 17.49
CA THR A 667 26.78 50.92 18.38
C THR A 667 26.14 52.29 18.64
N SER A 668 25.04 52.60 17.94
CA SER A 668 24.16 53.71 18.24
C SER A 668 22.70 53.31 18.08
N VAL A 669 21.86 53.65 19.06
CA VAL A 669 20.45 53.28 19.14
C VAL A 669 19.60 54.54 19.20
N THR A 670 18.66 54.68 18.28
CA THR A 670 17.58 55.69 18.41
C THR A 670 16.37 55.04 19.09
N ALA A 671 15.85 55.68 20.14
CA ALA A 671 14.71 55.21 20.93
C ALA A 671 13.80 56.38 21.30
N ASN A 672 12.57 56.11 21.73
CA ASN A 672 11.65 57.18 22.11
C ASN A 672 11.61 57.38 23.63
N SER A 673 11.28 58.59 24.08
CA SER A 673 11.29 58.99 25.49
C SER A 673 10.40 58.06 26.33
N GLY A 674 10.96 57.48 27.40
CA GLY A 674 10.30 56.48 28.24
C GLY A 674 10.29 55.05 27.68
N VAL A 675 10.71 54.84 26.42
CA VAL A 675 10.88 53.53 25.80
C VAL A 675 12.34 53.08 25.92
N ALA A 676 12.58 51.82 26.26
CA ALA A 676 13.92 51.27 26.34
C ALA A 676 14.48 51.02 24.94
N GLY A 677 15.55 51.72 24.58
CA GLY A 677 16.34 51.40 23.39
C GLY A 677 17.20 50.17 23.64
N THR A 678 17.29 49.26 22.67
CA THR A 678 18.07 48.04 22.79
C THR A 678 19.28 48.03 21.85
N SER A 679 20.42 47.59 22.36
CA SER A 679 21.59 47.20 21.57
C SER A 679 21.97 45.76 21.91
N THR A 680 22.34 44.97 20.91
CA THR A 680 22.74 43.58 21.11
C THR A 680 24.21 43.55 21.47
N ILE A 681 24.51 43.22 22.72
CA ILE A 681 25.89 42.96 23.16
C ILE A 681 26.23 41.54 22.73
N ILE A 682 26.97 41.40 21.64
CA ILE A 682 27.35 40.11 21.06
C ILE A 682 28.65 39.65 21.70
N VAL A 683 28.61 38.50 22.35
CA VAL A 683 29.79 37.73 22.77
C VAL A 683 30.09 36.74 21.65
N SER A 684 31.02 37.11 20.77
CA SER A 684 31.45 36.24 19.67
C SER A 684 32.60 35.33 20.14
N PRO A 685 32.48 34.00 20.02
CA PRO A 685 33.55 33.08 20.36
C PRO A 685 34.59 33.08 19.25
N GLN A 686 35.79 33.54 19.56
CA GLN A 686 36.93 33.42 18.67
C GLN A 686 37.61 32.07 18.93
N ASN A 687 37.92 31.34 17.87
CA ASN A 687 38.61 30.05 17.93
C ASN A 687 37.87 28.98 18.77
N GLY A 688 36.53 28.90 18.64
CA GLY A 688 35.74 27.81 19.24
C GLY A 688 35.53 27.91 20.76
N PHE A 689 35.50 29.13 21.31
CA PHE A 689 35.27 29.36 22.75
C PHE A 689 33.86 28.94 23.19
N THR A 690 33.80 28.23 24.32
CA THR A 690 32.55 27.71 24.91
C THR A 690 32.37 28.07 26.39
N GLY A 691 33.28 28.86 26.97
CA GLY A 691 33.23 29.27 28.38
C GLY A 691 32.12 30.27 28.70
N THR A 692 31.84 30.48 29.98
CA THR A 692 30.82 31.45 30.43
C THR A 692 31.40 32.85 30.56
N VAL A 693 30.81 33.84 29.87
CA VAL A 693 31.21 35.26 29.95
C VAL A 693 30.24 36.05 30.81
N THR A 694 30.73 36.64 31.89
CA THR A 694 29.98 37.54 32.78
C THR A 694 30.02 38.98 32.23
N LEU A 695 28.92 39.73 32.30
CA LEU A 695 28.78 41.08 31.70
C LEU A 695 28.39 42.15 32.74
N SER A 696 28.92 43.37 32.60
CA SER A 696 28.62 44.55 33.45
C SER A 696 28.49 45.86 32.64
N ILE A 697 27.88 46.90 33.24
CA ILE A 697 27.49 48.16 32.56
C ILE A 697 28.04 49.39 33.32
N THR A 698 28.29 50.50 32.62
CA THR A 698 28.42 51.85 33.20
C THR A 698 27.85 52.90 32.26
N THR A 699 27.17 53.94 32.77
CA THR A 699 26.54 55.02 31.96
C THR A 699 27.12 56.40 32.26
N ASN A 700 26.90 57.38 31.37
CA ASN A 700 27.41 58.75 31.53
C ASN A 700 26.42 59.75 32.18
N SER A 701 25.20 59.33 32.51
CA SER A 701 24.14 60.21 33.01
C SER A 701 23.09 59.43 33.79
N THR A 702 22.48 60.07 34.79
CA THR A 702 21.34 59.53 35.56
C THR A 702 20.03 59.55 34.78
N GLY A 703 19.95 60.27 33.65
CA GLY A 703 18.79 60.29 32.76
C GLY A 703 18.66 59.08 31.82
N LEU A 704 19.63 58.16 31.85
CA LEU A 704 19.62 56.90 31.11
C LEU A 704 19.76 55.72 32.08
N SER A 705 18.68 54.95 32.25
CA SER A 705 18.68 53.74 33.09
C SER A 705 18.88 52.50 32.22
N CYS A 706 19.91 51.68 32.50
CA CYS A 706 20.30 50.54 31.67
C CYS A 706 20.28 49.20 32.43
N SER A 707 19.91 48.13 31.73
CA SER A 707 20.01 46.74 32.19
C SER A 707 20.50 45.80 31.08
N LEU A 708 20.99 44.61 31.46
CA LEU A 708 21.38 43.54 30.55
C LEU A 708 20.43 42.35 30.73
N SER A 709 19.90 41.80 29.64
CA SER A 709 18.98 40.65 29.71
C SER A 709 19.66 39.37 30.24
N ALA A 710 20.97 39.24 30.08
CA ALA A 710 21.77 38.18 30.66
C ALA A 710 23.11 38.73 31.16
N THR A 711 23.37 38.63 32.46
CA THR A 711 24.67 39.00 33.07
C THR A 711 25.70 37.88 32.99
N MET A 712 25.33 36.68 32.51
CA MET A 712 26.24 35.59 32.17
C MET A 712 25.81 34.88 30.88
N ILE A 713 26.74 34.69 29.94
CA ILE A 713 26.55 34.04 28.65
C ILE A 713 27.35 32.72 28.64
N SER A 714 26.69 31.60 28.91
CA SER A 714 27.28 30.25 28.89
C SER A 714 27.31 29.67 27.47
N GLY A 715 28.35 28.90 27.14
CA GLY A 715 28.53 28.33 25.80
C GLY A 715 29.37 29.19 24.85
N GLY A 716 29.98 30.28 25.34
CA GLY A 716 31.00 31.09 24.69
C GLY A 716 30.56 31.95 23.50
N SER A 717 29.58 31.48 22.73
CA SER A 717 28.70 32.34 21.92
C SER A 717 27.46 32.74 22.69
N GLY A 718 27.03 33.97 22.48
CA GLY A 718 25.67 34.41 22.77
C GLY A 718 25.53 35.92 22.68
N SER A 719 24.36 36.41 23.05
CA SER A 719 24.12 37.84 23.17
C SER A 719 23.36 38.16 24.46
N SER A 720 23.64 39.34 25.00
CA SER A 720 22.77 39.98 25.98
C SER A 720 22.24 41.27 25.40
N THR A 721 20.95 41.52 25.53
CA THR A 721 20.33 42.78 25.13
C THR A 721 20.66 43.82 26.19
N LEU A 722 21.46 44.83 25.84
CA LEU A 722 21.60 46.06 26.62
C LEU A 722 20.35 46.91 26.37
N SER A 723 19.49 47.01 27.37
CA SER A 723 18.23 47.74 27.31
C SER A 723 18.35 49.01 28.15
N CYS A 724 18.29 50.19 27.50
CA CYS A 724 18.50 51.48 28.14
C CYS A 724 17.34 52.44 27.88
N THR A 725 16.69 52.91 28.93
CA THR A 725 15.55 53.84 28.88
C THR A 725 16.01 55.26 29.15
N GLY A 726 15.81 56.17 28.18
CA GLY A 726 16.02 57.61 28.36
C GLY A 726 14.72 58.29 28.81
N SER A 727 14.79 59.12 29.86
CA SER A 727 13.59 59.77 30.43
C SER A 727 13.11 61.01 29.68
N ALA A 728 13.93 61.57 28.79
CA ALA A 728 13.64 62.75 27.97
C ALA A 728 14.40 62.68 26.63
N ALA A 729 13.97 63.46 25.64
CA ALA A 729 14.58 63.51 24.31
C ALA A 729 15.96 64.22 24.33
N ALA A 730 17.04 63.44 24.38
CA ALA A 730 18.44 63.88 24.39
C ALA A 730 19.39 62.74 23.95
N ASN A 731 20.71 63.01 23.94
CA ASN A 731 21.74 62.02 23.60
C ASN A 731 22.51 61.53 24.85
N TYR A 732 22.72 60.23 24.98
CA TYR A 732 23.34 59.57 26.15
C TYR A 732 24.37 58.49 25.73
N LEU A 733 25.15 57.96 26.67
CA LEU A 733 26.20 56.94 26.42
C LEU A 733 26.23 55.84 27.50
N ALA A 734 26.35 54.59 27.06
CA ALA A 734 26.61 53.42 27.89
C ALA A 734 27.86 52.65 27.44
N ILE A 735 28.52 51.98 28.39
CA ILE A 735 29.71 51.14 28.19
C ILE A 735 29.41 49.76 28.80
N VAL A 736 29.77 48.68 28.09
CA VAL A 736 29.58 47.30 28.56
C VAL A 736 30.90 46.54 28.51
N ILE A 737 31.21 45.83 29.59
CA ILE A 737 32.45 45.04 29.76
C ILE A 737 32.05 43.58 29.99
N GLY A 738 32.74 42.64 29.34
CA GLY A 738 32.59 41.20 29.56
C GLY A 738 33.88 40.54 30.04
N THR A 739 33.76 39.55 30.92
CA THR A 739 34.88 38.83 31.55
C THR A 739 34.63 37.32 31.61
N SER A 740 35.67 36.51 31.43
CA SER A 740 35.62 35.05 31.70
C SER A 740 36.96 34.59 32.26
N GLY A 741 37.00 34.30 33.56
CA GLY A 741 38.25 34.10 34.28
C GLY A 741 39.16 35.34 34.15
N ALA A 742 40.32 35.18 33.51
CA ALA A 742 41.27 36.25 33.24
C ALA A 742 41.06 36.99 31.88
N LEU A 743 40.15 36.50 31.02
CA LEU A 743 39.86 37.12 29.72
C LEU A 743 38.86 38.28 29.88
N SER A 744 39.06 39.38 29.15
CA SER A 744 38.16 40.55 29.17
C SER A 744 38.07 41.27 27.83
N SER A 745 36.89 41.83 27.51
CA SER A 745 36.62 42.61 26.30
C SER A 745 35.49 43.62 26.57
N GLN A 746 35.41 44.74 25.83
CA GLN A 746 34.43 45.82 26.09
C GLN A 746 33.95 46.54 24.82
N THR A 747 32.75 47.14 24.91
CA THR A 747 32.09 47.90 23.84
C THR A 747 31.37 49.15 24.37
N ARG A 748 30.90 50.02 23.48
CA ARG A 748 30.15 51.26 23.80
C ARG A 748 28.91 51.42 22.92
N VAL A 749 27.87 52.03 23.48
CA VAL A 749 26.61 52.31 22.79
C VAL A 749 26.13 53.73 23.09
N THR A 750 25.93 54.52 22.03
CA THR A 750 25.31 55.86 22.11
C THR A 750 23.80 55.75 21.96
N TYR A 751 23.02 56.46 22.77
CA TYR A 751 21.56 56.45 22.73
C TYR A 751 21.01 57.82 22.33
N HIS A 752 20.27 57.89 21.22
CA HIS A 752 19.57 59.09 20.74
C HIS A 752 18.09 58.98 21.10
N VAL A 753 17.53 59.95 21.83
CA VAL A 753 16.16 59.85 22.35
C VAL A 753 15.22 60.88 21.71
N THR A 754 14.07 60.41 21.20
CA THR A 754 13.07 61.17 20.42
C THR A 754 11.66 61.16 21.06
N PRO A 755 10.68 61.93 20.56
CA PRO A 755 9.32 61.97 21.14
C PRO A 755 8.56 60.64 21.11
N ALA A 756 7.59 60.45 22.02
CA ALA A 756 6.84 59.20 22.13
C ALA A 756 5.83 58.99 20.97
N PRO A 757 5.64 57.75 20.46
CA PRO A 757 4.70 57.48 19.36
C PRO A 757 3.24 57.22 19.80
N ASP A 758 2.27 57.36 18.88
CA ASP A 758 0.82 57.18 19.14
C ASP A 758 0.01 56.67 17.90
N PHE A 759 -1.28 56.33 18.01
CA PHE A 759 -2.07 55.70 16.92
C PHE A 759 -3.52 56.18 16.72
N GLY A 760 -4.03 56.02 15.49
CA GLY A 760 -5.41 56.30 15.07
C GLY A 760 -6.24 55.04 14.77
N LEU A 761 -7.55 55.22 14.55
CA LEU A 761 -8.56 54.14 14.46
C LEU A 761 -9.64 54.41 13.39
N SER A 762 -10.14 53.36 12.74
CA SER A 762 -11.21 53.40 11.73
C SER A 762 -11.83 52.00 11.51
N ALA A 763 -12.95 51.89 10.77
CA ALA A 763 -13.60 50.60 10.48
C ALA A 763 -14.35 50.61 9.14
N SER A 764 -14.35 49.47 8.43
CA SER A 764 -14.97 49.31 7.11
C SER A 764 -15.33 47.85 6.79
N PRO A 765 -16.60 47.51 6.51
CA PRO A 765 -17.80 48.32 6.74
C PRO A 765 -18.10 48.50 8.24
N THR A 766 -18.77 49.58 8.61
CA THR A 766 -19.23 49.84 9.99
C THR A 766 -20.51 49.09 10.37
N SER A 767 -21.05 48.23 9.50
CA SER A 767 -22.21 47.37 9.79
C SER A 767 -22.21 46.03 9.03
N LEU A 768 -22.89 45.02 9.59
CA LEU A 768 -22.97 43.64 9.08
C LEU A 768 -24.39 43.06 9.20
N SER A 769 -24.70 42.06 8.35
CA SER A 769 -25.92 41.24 8.43
C SER A 769 -25.57 39.77 8.16
N ILE A 770 -26.04 38.86 9.00
CA ILE A 770 -25.65 37.43 9.01
C ILE A 770 -26.86 36.50 9.24
N LEU A 771 -26.84 35.29 8.69
CA LEU A 771 -27.87 34.27 8.93
C LEU A 771 -27.56 33.50 10.23
N GLN A 772 -28.56 33.19 11.06
CA GLN A 772 -28.42 32.33 12.25
C GLN A 772 -27.68 31.01 11.91
N GLY A 773 -26.79 30.57 12.79
CA GLY A 773 -25.84 29.49 12.50
C GLY A 773 -24.56 29.92 11.75
N SER A 774 -24.54 31.07 11.07
CA SER A 774 -23.43 31.52 10.20
C SER A 774 -22.51 32.58 10.86
N SER A 775 -21.57 33.13 10.08
CA SER A 775 -20.71 34.25 10.51
C SER A 775 -20.43 35.28 9.40
N GLY A 776 -20.00 36.48 9.77
CA GLY A 776 -19.74 37.61 8.85
C GLY A 776 -18.69 38.60 9.37
N LYS A 777 -18.12 39.43 8.47
CA LYS A 777 -16.79 40.04 8.66
C LYS A 777 -16.74 41.55 8.36
N SER A 778 -16.20 42.35 9.29
CA SER A 778 -15.93 43.80 9.16
C SER A 778 -14.45 44.09 9.42
N THR A 779 -13.82 45.04 8.71
CA THR A 779 -12.38 45.31 8.84
C THR A 779 -12.10 46.61 9.60
N ILE A 780 -11.62 46.50 10.84
CA ILE A 780 -11.12 47.61 11.65
C ILE A 780 -9.71 47.96 11.15
N THR A 781 -9.41 49.24 10.87
CA THR A 781 -8.08 49.68 10.41
C THR A 781 -7.52 50.70 11.38
N VAL A 782 -6.27 50.49 11.81
CA VAL A 782 -5.53 51.35 12.75
C VAL A 782 -4.34 51.95 12.00
N THR A 783 -3.93 53.17 12.37
CA THR A 783 -2.88 53.95 11.67
C THR A 783 -1.82 54.48 12.62
N SER A 784 -0.57 54.48 12.17
CA SER A 784 0.60 54.92 12.93
C SER A 784 0.83 56.43 12.86
N LEU A 785 1.07 57.07 14.00
CA LEU A 785 1.47 58.47 14.13
C LEU A 785 2.84 58.55 14.82
N ASN A 786 3.66 59.54 14.46
CA ASN A 786 5.00 59.75 15.05
C ASN A 786 5.87 58.47 15.07
N SER A 787 5.85 57.70 13.97
CA SER A 787 6.54 56.41 13.84
C SER A 787 6.08 55.29 14.80
N PHE A 788 4.82 55.30 15.27
CA PHE A 788 4.29 54.27 16.17
C PHE A 788 4.32 52.88 15.56
N THR A 789 5.18 52.03 16.13
CA THR A 789 5.15 50.59 15.97
C THR A 789 4.69 49.97 17.27
N GLY A 790 3.39 49.69 17.37
CA GLY A 790 2.79 49.02 18.51
C GLY A 790 1.62 48.17 18.05
N THR A 791 1.28 47.17 18.85
CA THR A 791 0.15 46.28 18.56
C THR A 791 -1.08 46.73 19.33
N VAL A 792 -2.01 47.30 18.59
CA VAL A 792 -3.25 47.87 19.09
C VAL A 792 -4.26 46.76 19.31
N THR A 793 -4.37 46.32 20.55
CA THR A 793 -5.30 45.29 21.04
C THR A 793 -6.72 45.81 20.96
N ILE A 794 -7.47 45.27 20.00
CA ILE A 794 -8.86 45.58 19.75
C ILE A 794 -9.73 44.47 20.33
N ALA A 795 -10.42 44.82 21.41
CA ALA A 795 -11.42 43.99 22.05
C ALA A 795 -12.83 44.43 21.61
N ALA A 796 -13.64 43.46 21.17
CA ALA A 796 -15.05 43.65 20.85
C ALA A 796 -15.92 43.30 22.06
N SER A 797 -16.82 44.19 22.45
CA SER A 797 -17.91 43.91 23.40
C SER A 797 -19.27 44.11 22.75
N VAL A 798 -20.21 43.19 22.99
CA VAL A 798 -21.52 43.14 22.33
C VAL A 798 -22.63 43.55 23.29
N SER A 799 -23.56 44.40 22.84
CA SER A 799 -24.76 44.74 23.59
C SER A 799 -26.00 44.86 22.68
N PRO A 800 -27.15 44.24 23.03
CA PRO A 800 -27.32 43.25 24.10
C PRO A 800 -26.51 41.96 23.83
N THR A 801 -26.44 41.04 24.80
CA THR A 801 -25.72 39.76 24.62
C THR A 801 -26.45 38.86 23.62
N GLY A 802 -25.76 38.36 22.60
CA GLY A 802 -26.33 37.51 21.55
C GLY A 802 -25.27 36.84 20.66
N PRO A 803 -24.88 37.47 19.53
CA PRO A 803 -23.81 36.94 18.69
C PRO A 803 -22.45 36.95 19.39
N THR A 804 -21.59 35.98 19.07
CA THR A 804 -20.21 35.95 19.53
C THR A 804 -19.31 36.71 18.55
N THR A 805 -18.44 37.58 19.07
CA THR A 805 -17.52 38.38 18.26
C THR A 805 -16.08 37.96 18.47
N SER A 806 -15.31 37.95 17.39
CA SER A 806 -13.87 37.76 17.38
C SER A 806 -13.24 38.80 16.47
N LEU A 807 -12.10 39.38 16.83
CA LEU A 807 -11.31 40.22 15.93
C LEU A 807 -10.11 39.42 15.44
N SER A 808 -9.73 39.59 14.18
CA SER A 808 -8.80 38.69 13.49
C SER A 808 -7.88 39.47 12.52
N PRO A 809 -6.68 39.87 12.95
CA PRO A 809 -6.11 39.71 14.30
C PRO A 809 -6.78 40.65 15.33
N SER A 810 -7.09 40.17 16.54
CA SER A 810 -7.60 41.02 17.64
C SER A 810 -6.58 42.02 18.18
N THR A 811 -5.42 42.11 17.55
CA THR A 811 -4.33 42.99 17.91
C THR A 811 -3.70 43.47 16.58
N ILE A 812 -3.83 44.76 16.22
CA ILE A 812 -3.26 45.30 14.98
C ILE A 812 -1.86 45.83 15.24
N THR A 813 -0.84 45.12 14.75
CA THR A 813 0.52 45.66 14.71
C THR A 813 0.63 46.71 13.63
N LEU A 814 1.08 47.90 14.01
CA LEU A 814 1.43 48.96 13.08
C LEU A 814 2.91 48.95 12.75
N THR A 815 3.23 49.25 11.50
CA THR A 815 4.56 49.70 11.07
C THR A 815 4.63 51.23 11.16
N SER A 816 5.85 51.78 11.29
CA SER A 816 6.07 53.22 11.43
C SER A 816 5.47 54.01 10.27
N ASN A 817 4.53 54.91 10.57
CA ASN A 817 3.73 55.69 9.60
C ASN A 817 2.88 54.82 8.63
N GLY A 818 2.73 53.53 8.93
CA GLY A 818 1.90 52.59 8.20
C GLY A 818 0.50 52.40 8.79
N ALA A 819 -0.27 51.53 8.16
CA ALA A 819 -1.59 51.10 8.60
C ALA A 819 -1.66 49.57 8.70
N GLY A 820 -2.46 49.08 9.63
CA GLY A 820 -2.75 47.65 9.77
C GLY A 820 -4.26 47.45 9.96
N SER A 821 -4.77 46.23 9.74
CA SER A 821 -6.21 46.00 9.77
C SER A 821 -6.61 44.63 10.32
N SER A 822 -7.85 44.53 10.82
CA SER A 822 -8.38 43.40 11.56
C SER A 822 -9.81 43.08 11.20
N THR A 823 -10.04 41.82 10.90
CA THR A 823 -11.35 41.31 10.54
C THR A 823 -12.15 40.92 11.79
N LEU A 824 -13.02 41.82 12.25
CA LEU A 824 -14.12 41.55 13.17
C LEU A 824 -15.05 40.49 12.55
N ASN A 825 -14.83 39.23 12.90
CA ASN A 825 -15.63 38.09 12.51
C ASN A 825 -16.68 37.78 13.60
N VAL A 826 -17.95 37.83 13.23
CA VAL A 826 -19.10 37.77 14.15
C VAL A 826 -19.97 36.58 13.80
N THR A 827 -20.23 35.71 14.78
CA THR A 827 -20.88 34.41 14.60
C THR A 827 -22.20 34.34 15.37
N SER A 828 -23.24 33.80 14.74
CA SER A 828 -24.62 33.76 15.26
C SER A 828 -25.11 32.36 15.63
N ALA A 829 -24.20 31.45 15.96
CA ALA A 829 -24.48 30.02 16.17
C ALA A 829 -25.62 29.77 17.16
N ASN A 830 -25.59 30.44 18.32
CA ASN A 830 -26.58 30.29 19.40
C ASN A 830 -27.41 31.58 19.63
N ALA A 831 -27.42 32.50 18.67
CA ALA A 831 -28.00 33.83 18.83
C ALA A 831 -29.41 33.92 18.22
N ALA A 832 -30.32 34.62 18.91
CA ALA A 832 -31.65 34.95 18.38
C ALA A 832 -31.58 36.03 17.28
N THR A 833 -32.61 36.10 16.44
CA THR A 833 -32.73 37.13 15.40
C THR A 833 -32.96 38.51 16.01
N GLY A 834 -32.31 39.54 15.46
CA GLY A 834 -32.29 40.88 16.06
C GLY A 834 -31.09 41.72 15.63
N THR A 835 -30.93 42.91 16.22
CA THR A 835 -29.80 43.83 15.95
C THR A 835 -29.02 44.15 17.23
N PHE A 836 -27.70 44.17 17.11
CA PHE A 836 -26.72 44.21 18.19
C PHE A 836 -25.64 45.26 17.87
N ARG A 837 -25.07 45.90 18.89
CA ARG A 837 -23.90 46.80 18.73
C ARG A 837 -22.64 46.12 19.25
N VAL A 838 -21.55 46.29 18.52
CA VAL A 838 -20.22 45.80 18.85
C VAL A 838 -19.29 47.00 19.03
N ASN A 839 -18.94 47.31 20.28
CA ASN A 839 -17.94 48.34 20.56
C ASN A 839 -16.54 47.72 20.50
N VAL A 840 -15.67 48.28 19.66
CA VAL A 840 -14.29 47.85 19.45
C VAL A 840 -13.37 48.87 20.13
N THR A 841 -12.81 48.49 21.28
CA THR A 841 -11.86 49.32 22.04
C THR A 841 -10.44 48.84 21.80
N ALA A 842 -9.58 49.77 21.38
CA ALA A 842 -8.28 49.60 20.77
C ALA A 842 -7.19 50.16 21.69
N THR A 843 -6.40 49.29 22.32
CA THR A 843 -5.41 49.67 23.35
C THR A 843 -4.01 49.19 23.02
N SER A 844 -2.99 50.00 23.29
CA SER A 844 -1.59 49.59 23.18
C SER A 844 -0.80 50.16 24.35
N GLY A 845 -0.55 49.32 25.35
CA GLY A 845 -0.04 49.76 26.64
C GLY A 845 -1.05 50.68 27.33
N THR A 846 -0.64 51.92 27.62
CA THR A 846 -1.46 52.96 28.26
C THR A 846 -2.31 53.79 27.29
N LEU A 847 -2.09 53.67 25.98
CA LEU A 847 -2.82 54.39 24.94
C LEU A 847 -4.10 53.63 24.57
N SER A 848 -5.22 54.34 24.39
CA SER A 848 -6.57 53.73 24.32
C SER A 848 -7.58 54.59 23.54
N HIS A 849 -8.15 54.03 22.47
CA HIS A 849 -9.13 54.67 21.59
C HIS A 849 -10.25 53.66 21.20
N SER A 850 -11.40 54.08 20.67
CA SER A 850 -12.51 53.13 20.38
C SER A 850 -13.41 53.53 19.20
N ILE A 851 -14.10 52.53 18.60
CA ILE A 851 -15.02 52.68 17.47
C ILE A 851 -16.12 51.59 17.50
N ILE A 852 -17.31 51.86 16.94
CA ILE A 852 -18.48 50.95 17.03
C ILE A 852 -18.87 50.38 15.65
N VAL A 853 -19.23 49.08 15.61
CA VAL A 853 -19.79 48.36 14.46
C VAL A 853 -21.17 47.79 14.83
N THR A 854 -22.14 47.79 13.90
CA THR A 854 -23.52 47.30 14.16
C THR A 854 -23.84 46.01 13.39
N VAL A 855 -24.52 45.03 14.00
CA VAL A 855 -24.72 43.69 13.43
C VAL A 855 -26.17 43.23 13.54
N THR A 856 -26.75 42.67 12.47
CA THR A 856 -28.12 42.11 12.44
C THR A 856 -28.13 40.61 12.08
N ILE A 857 -29.05 39.83 12.68
CA ILE A 857 -29.13 38.37 12.52
C ILE A 857 -30.48 37.94 11.93
N THR A 858 -30.46 37.16 10.85
CA THR A 858 -31.60 36.50 10.16
C THR A 858 -31.47 34.97 10.25
N SER A 859 -31.87 34.12 9.29
CA SER A 859 -31.85 32.63 9.44
C SER A 859 -31.55 31.85 8.14
N ALA A 860 -30.98 30.64 8.25
CA ALA A 860 -30.38 29.89 7.12
C ALA A 860 -31.23 28.73 6.57
N THR A 861 -31.54 28.80 5.27
CA THR A 861 -31.97 27.67 4.42
C THR A 861 -30.97 27.50 3.26
N SER A 862 -31.14 26.47 2.42
CA SER A 862 -30.19 26.12 1.34
C SER A 862 -29.77 27.36 0.53
N SER A 863 -28.46 27.56 0.35
CA SER A 863 -27.89 28.84 -0.11
C SER A 863 -28.35 29.19 -1.53
N SER A 864 -29.42 29.99 -1.60
CA SER A 864 -29.97 30.52 -2.85
C SER A 864 -28.86 31.16 -3.70
N TYR A 865 -28.91 30.87 -5.00
CA TYR A 865 -27.94 31.34 -5.98
C TYR A 865 -28.64 31.71 -7.28
N ALA A 866 -28.10 32.69 -7.99
CA ALA A 866 -28.44 32.97 -9.37
C ALA A 866 -27.48 32.30 -10.33
N LEU A 867 -27.97 32.00 -11.53
CA LEU A 867 -27.10 31.85 -12.69
C LEU A 867 -26.82 33.24 -13.26
N VAL A 868 -25.59 33.47 -13.68
CA VAL A 868 -25.19 34.64 -14.48
C VAL A 868 -24.56 34.12 -15.77
N VAL A 869 -24.94 34.72 -16.91
CA VAL A 869 -24.44 34.34 -18.25
C VAL A 869 -23.82 35.54 -18.97
N SER A 870 -22.78 35.31 -19.78
CA SER A 870 -21.97 36.39 -20.37
C SER A 870 -21.92 36.43 -21.91
N TYR A 871 -21.47 37.58 -22.41
CA TYR A 871 -21.24 37.90 -23.81
C TYR A 871 -20.25 36.96 -24.49
N GLU A 872 -19.26 36.47 -23.76
CA GLU A 872 -18.23 35.56 -24.27
C GLU A 872 -18.68 34.09 -24.20
N GLY A 873 -19.90 33.79 -23.73
CA GLY A 873 -20.42 32.43 -23.65
C GLY A 873 -20.05 31.65 -22.38
N TYR A 874 -19.77 32.35 -21.27
CA TYR A 874 -19.55 31.73 -19.96
C TYR A 874 -20.83 31.66 -19.11
N VAL A 875 -20.87 30.69 -18.20
CA VAL A 875 -21.92 30.50 -17.18
C VAL A 875 -21.30 30.48 -15.77
N TYR A 876 -21.94 31.17 -14.83
CA TYR A 876 -21.50 31.36 -13.44
C TYR A 876 -22.64 31.11 -12.46
N LYS A 877 -22.32 30.78 -11.20
CA LYS A 877 -23.21 30.89 -10.04
C LYS A 877 -22.86 32.13 -9.21
N LEU A 878 -23.82 33.02 -8.98
CA LEU A 878 -23.74 34.12 -8.02
C LEU A 878 -24.52 33.72 -6.76
N TYR A 879 -23.85 33.55 -5.64
CA TYR A 879 -24.48 33.16 -4.38
C TYR A 879 -25.03 34.39 -3.63
N SER A 880 -26.00 34.19 -2.74
CA SER A 880 -26.63 35.27 -1.94
C SER A 880 -25.64 36.04 -1.06
N ASN A 881 -24.49 35.44 -0.72
CA ASN A 881 -23.35 36.09 -0.06
C ASN A 881 -22.50 36.97 -1.01
N LYS A 882 -22.96 37.20 -2.25
CA LYS A 882 -22.33 37.99 -3.31
C LYS A 882 -21.09 37.38 -3.96
N THR A 883 -20.72 36.13 -3.64
CA THR A 883 -19.61 35.41 -4.28
C THR A 883 -20.01 34.91 -5.68
N LEU A 884 -19.19 35.17 -6.69
CA LEU A 884 -19.36 34.69 -8.06
C LEU A 884 -18.37 33.56 -8.38
N VAL A 885 -18.86 32.43 -8.92
CA VAL A 885 -18.06 31.27 -9.30
C VAL A 885 -18.36 30.88 -10.75
N ARG A 886 -17.34 30.81 -11.62
CA ARG A 886 -17.50 30.32 -13.00
C ARG A 886 -17.69 28.81 -13.00
N ILE A 887 -18.74 28.32 -13.65
CA ILE A 887 -19.04 26.87 -13.72
C ILE A 887 -18.78 26.26 -15.10
N ALA A 888 -18.90 27.03 -16.20
CA ALA A 888 -18.70 26.49 -17.55
C ALA A 888 -18.46 27.57 -18.63
N HIS A 889 -18.10 27.10 -19.82
CA HIS A 889 -18.00 27.86 -21.08
C HIS A 889 -18.63 27.01 -22.21
N PRO A 890 -19.96 26.81 -22.23
CA PRO A 890 -20.61 25.83 -23.11
C PRO A 890 -20.63 26.23 -24.59
N VAL A 891 -20.49 27.53 -24.91
CA VAL A 891 -20.46 28.07 -26.28
C VAL A 891 -19.48 29.23 -26.37
N THR A 892 -19.04 29.56 -27.58
CA THR A 892 -18.24 30.77 -27.87
C THR A 892 -19.08 31.94 -28.41
N THR A 893 -20.38 31.73 -28.65
CA THR A 893 -21.33 32.77 -29.06
C THR A 893 -21.95 33.46 -27.84
N GLN A 894 -22.54 34.65 -28.05
CA GLN A 894 -23.14 35.42 -26.95
C GLN A 894 -24.33 34.67 -26.33
N LEU A 895 -24.28 34.48 -25.01
CA LEU A 895 -25.47 34.16 -24.22
C LEU A 895 -26.24 35.44 -23.90
N ARG A 896 -27.55 35.41 -24.11
CA ARG A 896 -28.46 36.57 -24.07
C ARG A 896 -29.21 36.65 -22.75
N ALA A 897 -29.86 35.56 -22.35
CA ALA A 897 -30.71 35.51 -21.17
C ALA A 897 -30.70 34.11 -20.51
N VAL A 898 -31.16 34.07 -19.26
CA VAL A 898 -31.35 32.85 -18.47
C VAL A 898 -32.64 32.97 -17.67
N ALA A 899 -33.40 31.88 -17.54
CA ALA A 899 -34.62 31.83 -16.74
C ALA A 899 -34.81 30.43 -16.11
N TRP A 900 -35.01 30.39 -14.79
CA TRP A 900 -35.41 29.19 -14.05
C TRP A 900 -36.89 28.86 -14.30
N LYS A 901 -37.21 27.56 -14.41
CA LYS A 901 -38.58 27.07 -14.28
C LYS A 901 -39.12 27.47 -12.89
N PRO A 902 -40.40 27.85 -12.73
CA PRO A 902 -40.94 28.35 -11.46
C PRO A 902 -40.74 27.43 -10.25
N ASP A 903 -40.69 26.11 -10.45
CA ASP A 903 -40.38 25.10 -9.42
C ASP A 903 -38.89 25.01 -9.04
N GLY A 904 -38.03 25.79 -9.69
CA GLY A 904 -36.58 25.79 -9.49
C GLY A 904 -35.86 24.50 -9.88
N SER A 905 -36.51 23.57 -10.60
CA SER A 905 -35.94 22.27 -10.96
C SER A 905 -34.82 22.36 -12.00
N TYR A 906 -34.94 23.26 -12.98
CA TYR A 906 -33.88 23.57 -13.94
C TYR A 906 -34.02 24.98 -14.50
N ALA A 907 -32.92 25.50 -15.06
CA ALA A 907 -32.91 26.73 -15.85
C ALA A 907 -32.78 26.44 -17.35
N LEU A 908 -33.22 27.40 -18.15
CA LEU A 908 -32.92 27.48 -19.57
C LEU A 908 -32.10 28.75 -19.83
N ILE A 909 -31.09 28.62 -20.67
CA ILE A 909 -30.17 29.65 -21.11
C ILE A 909 -30.29 29.76 -22.63
N ILE A 910 -30.37 30.97 -23.17
CA ILE A 910 -30.51 31.23 -24.61
C ILE A 910 -29.44 32.18 -25.14
N GLY A 911 -29.15 32.13 -26.44
CA GLY A 911 -28.12 32.96 -27.06
C GLY A 911 -28.19 33.10 -28.59
N ASP A 912 -27.08 33.62 -29.12
CA ASP A 912 -26.84 33.79 -30.55
C ASP A 912 -26.60 32.45 -31.24
N SER A 913 -26.94 32.37 -32.53
CA SER A 913 -26.88 31.15 -33.35
C SER A 913 -27.78 30.02 -32.85
N ALA A 914 -29.04 30.37 -32.54
CA ALA A 914 -30.11 29.46 -32.12
C ALA A 914 -29.77 28.58 -30.90
N VAL A 915 -28.88 29.07 -30.02
CA VAL A 915 -28.43 28.38 -28.81
C VAL A 915 -29.55 28.35 -27.76
N LEU A 916 -29.91 27.13 -27.34
CA LEU A 916 -30.76 26.82 -26.20
C LEU A 916 -30.04 25.76 -25.34
N ILE A 917 -29.87 26.02 -24.04
CA ILE A 917 -29.15 25.14 -23.11
C ILE A 917 -29.98 24.96 -21.83
N LYS A 918 -30.07 23.73 -21.33
CA LYS A 918 -30.71 23.36 -20.05
C LYS A 918 -29.67 23.23 -18.94
N TYR A 919 -29.99 23.71 -17.74
CA TYR A 919 -29.18 23.54 -16.53
C TYR A 919 -29.99 22.91 -15.40
N ASP A 920 -29.69 21.66 -15.04
CA ASP A 920 -30.43 20.90 -14.00
C ASP A 920 -30.00 21.20 -12.55
N GLY A 921 -29.12 22.19 -12.34
CA GLY A 921 -28.49 22.46 -11.04
C GLY A 921 -27.08 21.87 -10.92
N THR A 922 -26.73 20.90 -11.76
CA THR A 922 -25.42 20.24 -11.86
C THR A 922 -24.81 20.35 -13.26
N SER A 923 -25.52 19.91 -14.32
CA SER A 923 -25.00 19.73 -15.69
C SER A 923 -25.60 20.74 -16.69
N LEU A 924 -24.88 20.99 -17.80
CA LEU A 924 -25.33 21.86 -18.91
C LEU A 924 -25.50 21.01 -20.18
N THR A 925 -26.71 21.03 -20.75
CA THR A 925 -27.07 20.25 -21.95
C THR A 925 -27.66 21.14 -23.03
N THR A 926 -27.01 21.23 -24.19
CA THR A 926 -27.53 21.97 -25.36
C THR A 926 -28.71 21.22 -25.98
N ILE A 927 -29.81 21.93 -26.24
CA ILE A 927 -31.02 21.42 -26.86
C ILE A 927 -31.01 21.81 -28.35
N PRO A 928 -31.05 20.86 -29.30
CA PRO A 928 -31.19 21.18 -30.72
C PRO A 928 -32.47 21.95 -31.01
N THR A 929 -32.41 22.91 -31.93
CA THR A 929 -33.59 23.60 -32.47
C THR A 929 -33.59 23.57 -34.00
N SER A 930 -34.76 23.72 -34.60
CA SER A 930 -34.94 23.70 -36.07
C SER A 930 -34.70 25.06 -36.75
N PHE A 931 -34.19 26.06 -36.01
CA PHE A 931 -33.87 27.39 -36.53
C PHE A 931 -32.44 27.44 -37.09
N SER A 932 -32.19 28.27 -38.10
CA SER A 932 -30.85 28.45 -38.66
C SER A 932 -29.90 29.14 -37.66
N SER A 933 -28.59 28.86 -37.78
CA SER A 933 -27.54 29.47 -36.96
C SER A 933 -27.33 30.99 -37.17
N THR A 934 -28.14 31.61 -38.04
CA THR A 934 -28.29 33.06 -38.19
C THR A 934 -29.34 33.66 -37.26
N VAL A 935 -30.22 32.85 -36.66
CA VAL A 935 -31.23 33.30 -35.70
C VAL A 935 -30.59 33.54 -34.33
N ILE A 936 -30.99 34.63 -33.68
CA ILE A 936 -30.60 34.97 -32.31
C ILE A 936 -31.83 34.83 -31.42
N PHE A 937 -31.72 34.03 -30.35
CA PHE A 937 -32.76 33.98 -29.31
C PHE A 937 -32.49 35.08 -28.28
N LEU A 938 -33.44 36.00 -28.13
CA LEU A 938 -33.27 37.27 -27.43
C LEU A 938 -33.93 37.28 -26.05
N SER A 939 -35.06 36.59 -25.89
CA SER A 939 -35.81 36.55 -24.63
C SER A 939 -36.48 35.20 -24.39
N ILE A 940 -36.62 34.86 -23.11
CA ILE A 940 -37.23 33.63 -22.62
C ILE A 940 -38.08 33.96 -21.39
N ALA A 941 -39.31 33.45 -21.34
CA ALA A 941 -40.20 33.58 -20.18
C ALA A 941 -41.01 32.31 -19.98
N TRP A 942 -40.95 31.76 -18.76
CA TRP A 942 -41.79 30.65 -18.32
C TRP A 942 -43.23 31.11 -18.09
N THR A 943 -44.20 30.26 -18.44
CA THR A 943 -45.56 30.37 -17.93
C THR A 943 -45.54 30.32 -16.38
N PRO A 944 -46.46 31.00 -15.67
CA PRO A 944 -46.43 31.06 -14.20
C PRO A 944 -46.60 29.69 -13.50
N ASP A 945 -47.31 28.75 -14.14
CA ASP A 945 -47.43 27.34 -13.72
C ASP A 945 -46.17 26.50 -14.02
N GLY A 946 -45.25 27.03 -14.82
CA GLY A 946 -44.06 26.33 -15.29
C GLY A 946 -44.34 25.22 -16.29
N SER A 947 -45.49 25.17 -16.96
CA SER A 947 -45.79 24.13 -17.97
C SER A 947 -44.92 24.25 -19.23
N TYR A 948 -44.54 25.46 -19.66
CA TYR A 948 -43.54 25.65 -20.72
C TYR A 948 -42.83 27.02 -20.66
N ALA A 949 -41.64 27.07 -21.23
CA ALA A 949 -40.97 28.32 -21.58
C ALA A 949 -41.41 28.77 -22.98
N LEU A 950 -41.69 30.07 -23.15
CA LEU A 950 -41.82 30.73 -24.45
C LEU A 950 -40.50 31.45 -24.77
N ILE A 951 -39.91 31.18 -25.92
CA ILE A 951 -38.63 31.75 -26.38
C ILE A 951 -38.89 32.56 -27.66
N GLY A 952 -38.43 33.82 -27.67
CA GLY A 952 -38.52 34.73 -28.81
C GLY A 952 -37.15 35.23 -29.28
N GLY A 953 -37.04 35.52 -30.56
CA GLY A 953 -35.78 35.90 -31.20
C GLY A 953 -35.92 36.86 -32.38
N SER A 954 -34.85 36.93 -33.18
CA SER A 954 -34.76 37.72 -34.41
C SER A 954 -35.68 37.19 -35.53
N GLY A 955 -36.18 38.07 -36.38
CA GLY A 955 -36.82 37.69 -37.65
C GLY A 955 -38.13 36.91 -37.53
N GLY A 956 -38.82 37.01 -36.41
CA GLY A 956 -40.08 36.30 -36.13
C GLY A 956 -39.91 34.93 -35.46
N ALA A 957 -38.69 34.53 -35.09
CA ALA A 957 -38.46 33.28 -34.37
C ALA A 957 -39.22 33.28 -33.02
N LEU A 958 -40.18 32.36 -32.88
CA LEU A 958 -41.00 32.18 -31.68
C LEU A 958 -41.32 30.69 -31.52
N PHE A 959 -41.04 30.13 -30.35
CA PHE A 959 -41.30 28.72 -30.04
C PHE A 959 -41.49 28.49 -28.54
N ARG A 960 -42.05 27.33 -28.17
CA ARG A 960 -42.16 26.88 -26.79
C ARG A 960 -41.32 25.64 -26.51
N TYR A 961 -40.92 25.46 -25.25
CA TYR A 961 -40.24 24.26 -24.75
C TYR A 961 -40.80 23.85 -23.39
N ASP A 962 -41.32 22.62 -23.31
CA ASP A 962 -41.98 22.05 -22.12
C ASP A 962 -41.03 21.37 -21.13
N GLY A 963 -39.75 21.22 -21.49
CA GLY A 963 -38.77 20.43 -20.75
C GLY A 963 -38.27 19.18 -21.48
N THR A 964 -38.94 18.82 -22.58
CA THR A 964 -38.60 17.71 -23.48
C THR A 964 -38.55 18.18 -24.94
N THR A 965 -39.56 18.91 -25.43
CA THR A 965 -39.84 19.09 -26.86
C THR A 965 -39.83 20.56 -27.28
N VAL A 966 -39.12 20.88 -28.36
CA VAL A 966 -39.12 22.22 -28.99
C VAL A 966 -40.27 22.29 -29.99
N THR A 967 -41.30 23.09 -29.69
CA THR A 967 -42.47 23.28 -30.56
C THR A 967 -42.51 24.70 -31.13
N PRO A 968 -42.31 24.91 -32.45
CA PRO A 968 -42.50 26.21 -33.09
C PRO A 968 -43.91 26.78 -32.87
N VAL A 969 -44.01 28.09 -32.71
CA VAL A 969 -45.29 28.81 -32.61
C VAL A 969 -45.59 29.44 -33.97
N SER A 970 -46.84 29.32 -34.43
CA SER A 970 -47.28 29.98 -35.67
C SER A 970 -47.27 31.50 -35.47
N ASN A 971 -46.46 32.20 -36.26
CA ASN A 971 -46.25 33.63 -36.14
C ASN A 971 -46.16 34.29 -37.53
N PRO A 972 -47.09 35.20 -37.89
CA PRO A 972 -47.06 35.91 -39.17
C PRO A 972 -46.12 37.12 -39.19
N TYR A 973 -45.50 37.49 -38.05
CA TYR A 973 -44.72 38.72 -37.90
C TYR A 973 -43.22 38.46 -37.83
N THR A 974 -42.43 39.05 -38.74
CA THR A 974 -40.95 38.94 -38.79
C THR A 974 -40.22 39.80 -37.74
N ALA A 975 -40.85 40.05 -36.59
CA ALA A 975 -40.37 40.95 -35.55
C ALA A 975 -39.16 40.41 -34.78
N TYR A 976 -38.38 41.31 -34.17
CA TYR A 976 -37.28 40.97 -33.28
C TYR A 976 -37.77 41.03 -31.83
N TYR A 977 -38.21 39.90 -31.26
CA TYR A 977 -38.81 39.86 -29.93
C TYR A 977 -37.74 40.05 -28.84
N ARG A 978 -37.55 41.31 -28.44
CA ARG A 978 -36.50 41.78 -27.53
C ARG A 978 -36.75 41.40 -26.08
N ALA A 979 -38.01 41.35 -25.66
CA ALA A 979 -38.41 40.88 -24.33
C ALA A 979 -39.81 40.24 -24.35
N ILE A 980 -40.01 39.25 -23.48
CA ILE A 980 -41.29 38.55 -23.24
C ILE A 980 -41.60 38.62 -21.75
N SER A 981 -42.87 38.85 -21.40
CA SER A 981 -43.35 38.70 -20.02
C SER A 981 -44.77 38.16 -19.99
N TRP A 982 -44.99 37.10 -19.21
CA TRP A 982 -46.31 36.54 -18.94
C TRP A 982 -47.10 37.40 -17.95
N ASN A 983 -48.39 37.56 -18.19
CA ASN A 983 -49.31 38.00 -17.14
C ASN A 983 -49.36 36.91 -16.04
N PRO A 984 -49.41 37.25 -14.74
CA PRO A 984 -49.41 36.27 -13.64
C PRO A 984 -50.53 35.22 -13.68
N SER A 985 -51.63 35.47 -14.40
CA SER A 985 -52.69 34.45 -14.64
C SER A 985 -52.27 33.32 -15.59
N GLY A 986 -51.15 33.44 -16.29
CA GLY A 986 -50.68 32.48 -17.29
C GLY A 986 -51.51 32.43 -18.59
N THR A 987 -52.54 33.27 -18.71
CA THR A 987 -53.45 33.24 -19.87
C THR A 987 -52.88 33.92 -21.12
N GLN A 988 -51.99 34.91 -20.94
CA GLN A 988 -51.42 35.74 -22.00
C GLN A 988 -50.01 36.21 -21.67
N ALA A 989 -49.19 36.48 -22.69
CA ALA A 989 -47.87 37.10 -22.57
C ALA A 989 -47.73 38.30 -23.50
N LEU A 990 -47.12 39.38 -23.01
CA LEU A 990 -46.68 40.49 -23.85
C LEU A 990 -45.29 40.20 -24.41
N LEU A 991 -45.11 40.49 -25.70
CA LEU A 991 -43.83 40.47 -26.40
C LEU A 991 -43.58 41.86 -26.98
N VAL A 992 -42.36 42.38 -26.84
CA VAL A 992 -41.99 43.70 -27.37
C VAL A 992 -40.77 43.62 -28.30
N ALA A 993 -40.72 44.53 -29.26
CA ALA A 993 -39.78 44.48 -30.37
C ALA A 993 -39.32 45.88 -30.82
N TYR A 994 -38.37 45.90 -31.76
CA TYR A 994 -37.95 47.11 -32.46
C TYR A 994 -39.10 47.82 -33.19
N LEU A 995 -38.86 49.09 -33.53
CA LEU A 995 -39.79 49.98 -34.24
C LEU A 995 -41.18 50.11 -33.56
N GLY A 996 -41.19 50.13 -32.22
CA GLY A 996 -42.42 50.26 -31.44
C GLY A 996 -43.26 48.99 -31.30
N GLY A 997 -42.83 47.84 -31.83
CA GLY A 997 -43.66 46.63 -31.88
C GLY A 997 -44.07 46.10 -30.50
N ILE A 998 -45.39 45.94 -30.28
CA ILE A 998 -45.98 45.29 -29.09
C ILE A 998 -46.95 44.22 -29.58
N TYR A 999 -46.88 43.03 -29.00
CA TYR A 999 -47.68 41.86 -29.37
C TYR A 999 -48.19 41.14 -28.13
N MET A 1000 -49.35 40.49 -28.24
CA MET A 1000 -49.91 39.62 -27.22
C MET A 1000 -49.96 38.18 -27.74
N TYR A 1001 -49.27 37.27 -27.07
CA TYR A 1001 -49.42 35.83 -27.23
C TYR A 1001 -50.51 35.32 -26.28
N GLN A 1002 -51.34 34.40 -26.75
CA GLN A 1002 -52.50 33.89 -26.03
C GLN A 1002 -52.34 32.39 -25.73
N SER A 1003 -53.02 31.90 -24.68
CA SER A 1003 -52.99 30.47 -24.26
C SER A 1003 -53.41 29.46 -25.35
N ASN A 1004 -54.17 29.90 -26.37
CA ASN A 1004 -54.52 29.11 -27.56
C ASN A 1004 -53.36 28.93 -28.57
N GLY A 1005 -52.18 29.50 -28.29
CA GLY A 1005 -50.99 29.41 -29.13
C GLY A 1005 -50.91 30.45 -30.26
N GLN A 1006 -51.83 31.40 -30.35
CA GLN A 1006 -51.82 32.48 -31.34
C GLN A 1006 -51.09 33.74 -30.82
N ILE A 1007 -50.59 34.56 -31.74
CA ILE A 1007 -50.00 35.88 -31.45
C ILE A 1007 -50.70 36.97 -32.28
N ALA A 1008 -51.01 38.10 -31.65
CA ALA A 1008 -51.64 39.26 -32.28
C ALA A 1008 -50.85 40.54 -31.96
N GLN A 1009 -50.73 41.44 -32.94
CA GLN A 1009 -50.11 42.75 -32.73
C GLN A 1009 -51.07 43.71 -32.03
N LEU A 1010 -50.55 44.53 -31.11
CA LEU A 1010 -51.26 45.62 -30.44
C LEU A 1010 -50.85 46.97 -31.03
N THR A 1011 -51.79 47.93 -31.07
CA THR A 1011 -51.51 49.30 -31.50
C THR A 1011 -50.61 50.00 -30.47
N SER A 1012 -49.37 50.29 -30.85
CA SER A 1012 -48.37 50.92 -30.00
C SER A 1012 -48.47 52.45 -30.05
N PRO A 1013 -48.34 53.17 -28.92
CA PRO A 1013 -48.33 54.64 -28.88
C PRO A 1013 -46.97 55.26 -29.29
N THR A 1014 -46.04 54.46 -29.83
CA THR A 1014 -44.67 54.87 -30.14
C THR A 1014 -44.09 54.03 -31.28
N SER A 1015 -43.10 54.58 -31.97
CA SER A 1015 -42.24 53.89 -32.95
C SER A 1015 -40.81 53.65 -32.44
N ASN A 1016 -40.50 54.01 -31.19
CA ASN A 1016 -39.17 53.82 -30.60
C ASN A 1016 -38.87 52.33 -30.32
N ASP A 1017 -37.60 51.96 -30.28
CA ASP A 1017 -37.16 50.56 -30.11
C ASP A 1017 -37.45 50.04 -28.71
N LEU A 1018 -38.47 49.20 -28.59
CA LEU A 1018 -38.86 48.59 -27.32
C LEU A 1018 -37.93 47.42 -27.00
N SER A 1019 -37.33 47.50 -25.82
CA SER A 1019 -36.20 46.68 -25.41
C SER A 1019 -36.51 45.78 -24.22
N ALA A 1020 -37.53 46.13 -23.43
CA ALA A 1020 -37.91 45.44 -22.21
C ALA A 1020 -39.42 45.49 -21.95
N VAL A 1021 -39.98 44.43 -21.38
CA VAL A 1021 -41.33 44.36 -20.82
C VAL A 1021 -41.32 43.53 -19.54
N ALA A 1022 -42.10 43.95 -18.56
CA ALA A 1022 -42.42 43.13 -17.39
C ALA A 1022 -43.86 43.37 -16.94
N TRP A 1023 -44.63 42.32 -16.71
CA TRP A 1023 -45.86 42.41 -15.93
C TRP A 1023 -45.55 42.60 -14.44
N ASN A 1024 -46.40 43.37 -13.78
CA ASN A 1024 -46.44 43.43 -12.33
C ASN A 1024 -46.92 42.07 -11.78
N PRO A 1025 -46.26 41.48 -10.76
CA PRO A 1025 -46.70 40.24 -10.10
C PRO A 1025 -48.15 40.22 -9.60
N ASN A 1026 -48.78 41.38 -9.34
CA ASN A 1026 -50.19 41.46 -8.99
C ASN A 1026 -51.16 41.43 -10.20
N GLY A 1027 -50.63 41.37 -11.43
CA GLY A 1027 -51.37 41.30 -12.69
C GLY A 1027 -52.06 42.58 -13.16
N SER A 1028 -52.02 43.67 -12.37
CA SER A 1028 -52.81 44.89 -12.64
C SER A 1028 -52.25 45.83 -13.71
N TYR A 1029 -50.99 45.66 -14.11
CA TYR A 1029 -50.39 46.33 -15.28
C TYR A 1029 -49.05 45.69 -15.67
N ALA A 1030 -48.57 46.00 -16.88
CA ALA A 1030 -47.19 45.83 -17.31
C ALA A 1030 -46.48 47.18 -17.47
N LEU A 1031 -45.16 47.18 -17.37
CA LEU A 1031 -44.29 48.24 -17.88
C LEU A 1031 -43.57 47.76 -19.14
N ILE A 1032 -43.41 48.68 -20.10
CA ILE A 1032 -42.70 48.47 -21.36
C ILE A 1032 -41.73 49.64 -21.52
N ALA A 1033 -40.48 49.40 -21.93
CA ALA A 1033 -39.48 50.47 -22.08
C ALA A 1033 -38.50 50.21 -23.21
N GLY A 1034 -37.82 51.28 -23.66
CA GLY A 1034 -37.01 51.25 -24.87
C GLY A 1034 -36.01 52.40 -25.01
N SER A 1035 -35.73 52.78 -26.25
CA SER A 1035 -34.94 53.96 -26.61
C SER A 1035 -35.77 55.25 -26.56
N GLY A 1036 -35.13 56.40 -26.80
CA GLY A 1036 -35.82 57.69 -26.95
C GLY A 1036 -36.50 58.22 -25.69
N GLY A 1037 -36.11 57.74 -24.50
CA GLY A 1037 -36.76 58.06 -23.23
C GLY A 1037 -38.14 57.40 -23.03
N THR A 1038 -38.49 56.40 -23.83
CA THR A 1038 -39.81 55.76 -23.77
C THR A 1038 -39.96 54.78 -22.61
N ILE A 1039 -40.95 55.04 -21.75
CA ILE A 1039 -41.52 54.08 -20.81
C ILE A 1039 -43.05 54.18 -20.88
N LEU A 1040 -43.72 53.04 -21.02
CA LEU A 1040 -45.17 52.90 -21.09
C LEU A 1040 -45.66 52.03 -19.92
N ARG A 1041 -46.85 52.31 -19.43
CA ARG A 1041 -47.65 51.46 -18.54
C ARG A 1041 -48.84 50.91 -19.33
N TYR A 1042 -49.11 49.61 -19.22
CA TYR A 1042 -50.22 48.94 -19.89
C TYR A 1042 -51.12 48.24 -18.86
N ASP A 1043 -52.39 48.60 -18.78
CA ASP A 1043 -53.32 48.09 -17.75
C ASP A 1043 -54.01 46.75 -18.10
N GLY A 1044 -53.72 46.17 -19.26
CA GLY A 1044 -54.46 45.03 -19.84
C GLY A 1044 -55.43 45.43 -20.97
N THR A 1045 -55.68 46.73 -21.14
CA THR A 1045 -56.56 47.29 -22.18
C THR A 1045 -55.96 48.49 -22.90
N SER A 1046 -55.27 49.40 -22.18
CA SER A 1046 -54.81 50.69 -22.68
C SER A 1046 -53.33 50.95 -22.36
N PHE A 1047 -52.67 51.80 -23.16
CA PHE A 1047 -51.29 52.24 -22.94
C PHE A 1047 -51.23 53.69 -22.46
N GLN A 1048 -50.48 53.94 -21.39
CA GLN A 1048 -50.18 55.25 -20.83
C GLN A 1048 -48.67 55.49 -20.90
N THR A 1049 -48.24 56.54 -21.61
CA THR A 1049 -46.83 56.98 -21.59
C THR A 1049 -46.51 57.66 -20.27
N LEU A 1050 -45.40 57.27 -19.63
CA LEU A 1050 -44.91 57.90 -18.40
C LEU A 1050 -43.97 59.06 -18.75
N ASN A 1051 -44.00 60.13 -17.94
CA ASN A 1051 -43.11 61.27 -18.14
C ASN A 1051 -41.68 60.94 -17.67
N THR A 1052 -40.70 61.12 -18.56
CA THR A 1052 -39.28 60.85 -18.32
C THR A 1052 -38.41 62.12 -18.39
N ALA A 1053 -38.99 63.27 -18.73
CA ALA A 1053 -38.28 64.53 -18.88
C ALA A 1053 -37.66 64.99 -17.55
N GLY A 1054 -36.36 65.29 -17.56
CA GLY A 1054 -35.60 65.65 -16.36
C GLY A 1054 -35.25 64.47 -15.44
N VAL A 1055 -35.82 63.28 -15.66
CA VAL A 1055 -35.52 62.07 -14.87
C VAL A 1055 -34.24 61.41 -15.38
N TYR A 1056 -34.11 61.22 -16.69
CA TYR A 1056 -32.87 60.73 -17.33
C TYR A 1056 -32.74 61.23 -18.78
N SER A 1057 -31.56 61.07 -19.38
CA SER A 1057 -31.37 61.44 -20.79
C SER A 1057 -32.09 60.46 -21.71
N SER A 1058 -32.95 60.98 -22.60
CA SER A 1058 -33.67 60.21 -23.61
C SER A 1058 -32.76 59.50 -24.64
N THR A 1059 -31.47 59.85 -24.68
CA THR A 1059 -30.44 59.16 -25.46
C THR A 1059 -30.04 57.80 -24.89
N LEU A 1060 -30.35 57.50 -23.62
CA LEU A 1060 -30.04 56.22 -22.98
C LEU A 1060 -31.17 55.21 -23.22
N ILE A 1061 -30.81 53.98 -23.58
CA ILE A 1061 -31.79 52.91 -23.81
C ILE A 1061 -32.04 52.16 -22.50
N VAL A 1062 -33.30 52.02 -22.10
CA VAL A 1062 -33.71 51.08 -21.05
C VAL A 1062 -33.73 49.66 -21.65
N ARG A 1063 -32.93 48.76 -21.09
CA ARG A 1063 -32.66 47.42 -21.64
C ARG A 1063 -33.35 46.28 -20.92
N TYR A 1064 -33.70 46.43 -19.65
CA TYR A 1064 -34.42 45.42 -18.87
C TYR A 1064 -35.33 46.04 -17.83
N ILE A 1065 -36.43 45.37 -17.50
CA ILE A 1065 -37.36 45.74 -16.42
C ILE A 1065 -37.52 44.51 -15.53
N SER A 1066 -37.53 44.70 -14.21
CA SER A 1066 -37.89 43.64 -13.28
C SER A 1066 -38.61 44.21 -12.05
N PHE A 1067 -39.83 43.75 -11.81
CA PHE A 1067 -40.55 44.01 -10.57
C PHE A 1067 -39.97 43.20 -9.42
N ASN A 1068 -39.94 43.80 -8.23
CA ASN A 1068 -39.77 43.05 -7.00
C ASN A 1068 -40.90 42.02 -6.81
N PRO A 1069 -40.72 40.95 -6.02
CA PRO A 1069 -41.72 39.89 -5.91
C PRO A 1069 -43.11 40.33 -5.42
N THR A 1070 -43.21 41.46 -4.72
CA THR A 1070 -44.47 42.05 -4.25
C THR A 1070 -45.15 42.96 -5.28
N GLY A 1071 -44.49 43.28 -6.40
CA GLY A 1071 -45.01 44.20 -7.41
C GLY A 1071 -45.10 45.67 -6.99
N SER A 1072 -44.56 46.02 -5.81
CA SER A 1072 -44.58 47.39 -5.28
C SER A 1072 -43.44 48.28 -5.81
N LEU A 1073 -42.50 47.72 -6.57
CA LEU A 1073 -41.41 48.46 -7.20
C LEU A 1073 -40.88 47.72 -8.43
N ALA A 1074 -40.83 48.40 -9.58
CA ALA A 1074 -39.98 48.01 -10.70
C ALA A 1074 -38.62 48.70 -10.62
N LEU A 1075 -37.57 47.96 -11.01
CA LEU A 1075 -36.35 48.56 -11.54
C LEU A 1075 -36.36 48.48 -13.05
N LEU A 1076 -35.91 49.55 -13.70
CA LEU A 1076 -35.65 49.62 -15.13
C LEU A 1076 -34.18 50.00 -15.33
N VAL A 1077 -33.40 49.17 -16.03
CA VAL A 1077 -31.93 49.33 -16.15
C VAL A 1077 -31.49 49.45 -17.59
N GLY A 1078 -30.38 50.13 -17.85
CA GLY A 1078 -29.98 50.48 -19.21
C GLY A 1078 -28.53 50.89 -19.43
N ASP A 1079 -28.32 51.70 -20.46
CA ASP A 1079 -27.00 52.22 -20.85
C ASP A 1079 -26.38 53.15 -19.79
N SER A 1080 -25.04 53.26 -19.81
CA SER A 1080 -24.28 54.19 -18.96
C SER A 1080 -24.61 54.12 -17.46
N GLY A 1081 -24.81 52.90 -16.93
CA GLY A 1081 -25.17 52.65 -15.54
C GLY A 1081 -26.58 53.10 -15.14
N LEU A 1082 -27.45 53.42 -16.09
CA LEU A 1082 -28.82 53.86 -15.83
C LEU A 1082 -29.60 52.82 -15.01
N VAL A 1083 -30.14 53.26 -13.87
CA VAL A 1083 -31.16 52.54 -13.12
C VAL A 1083 -32.26 53.52 -12.73
N LEU A 1084 -33.50 53.15 -13.03
CA LEU A 1084 -34.70 53.87 -12.65
C LEU A 1084 -35.53 53.02 -11.68
N THR A 1085 -36.22 53.68 -10.77
CA THR A 1085 -37.23 53.12 -9.87
C THR A 1085 -38.62 53.55 -10.30
N TYR A 1086 -39.59 52.64 -10.27
CA TYR A 1086 -41.01 52.96 -10.45
C TYR A 1086 -41.88 52.23 -9.42
N ASP A 1087 -42.52 52.97 -8.53
CA ASP A 1087 -43.31 52.45 -7.39
C ASP A 1087 -44.77 52.10 -7.70
N GLY A 1088 -45.20 52.35 -8.94
CA GLY A 1088 -46.61 52.27 -9.36
C GLY A 1088 -47.21 53.62 -9.75
N THR A 1089 -46.62 54.72 -9.31
CA THR A 1089 -47.07 56.10 -9.56
C THR A 1089 -45.96 57.01 -10.07
N SER A 1090 -44.77 56.93 -9.48
CA SER A 1090 -43.67 57.88 -9.68
C SER A 1090 -42.46 57.18 -10.27
N LEU A 1091 -41.86 57.80 -11.28
CA LEU A 1091 -40.59 57.38 -11.87
C LEU A 1091 -39.45 58.25 -11.31
N SER A 1092 -38.35 57.63 -10.87
CA SER A 1092 -37.14 58.35 -10.43
C SER A 1092 -35.89 57.69 -10.98
N ALA A 1093 -34.81 58.46 -11.15
CA ALA A 1093 -33.50 57.92 -11.49
C ALA A 1093 -32.61 57.81 -10.26
N LEU A 1094 -31.81 56.75 -10.20
CA LEU A 1094 -30.77 56.57 -9.19
C LEU A 1094 -29.44 57.12 -9.73
N PRO A 1095 -28.55 57.66 -8.87
CA PRO A 1095 -27.21 58.05 -9.28
C PRO A 1095 -26.45 56.87 -9.91
N ALA A 1096 -25.94 57.05 -11.13
CA ALA A 1096 -25.20 56.02 -11.83
C ALA A 1096 -23.88 55.69 -11.10
N THR A 1097 -23.70 54.42 -10.73
CA THR A 1097 -22.51 53.91 -10.02
C THR A 1097 -21.47 53.29 -10.95
N THR A 1098 -21.70 53.34 -12.27
CA THR A 1098 -20.84 52.80 -13.32
C THR A 1098 -21.15 53.51 -14.64
N SER A 1099 -20.24 53.45 -15.61
CA SER A 1099 -20.50 53.81 -17.01
C SER A 1099 -20.81 52.60 -17.90
N ALA A 1100 -20.77 51.38 -17.35
CA ALA A 1100 -21.08 50.15 -18.09
C ALA A 1100 -22.57 50.02 -18.39
N VAL A 1101 -22.89 49.36 -19.50
CA VAL A 1101 -24.27 49.01 -19.87
C VAL A 1101 -24.79 47.89 -18.95
N LEU A 1102 -25.99 48.07 -18.42
CA LEU A 1102 -26.71 47.10 -17.58
C LEU A 1102 -27.75 46.35 -18.44
N TYR A 1103 -27.83 45.03 -18.31
CA TYR A 1103 -28.54 44.16 -19.26
C TYR A 1103 -29.66 43.30 -18.66
N SER A 1104 -29.61 42.98 -17.36
CA SER A 1104 -30.60 42.11 -16.73
C SER A 1104 -30.66 42.34 -15.22
N VAL A 1105 -31.85 42.14 -14.64
CA VAL A 1105 -32.13 42.29 -13.21
C VAL A 1105 -32.86 41.06 -12.71
N SER A 1106 -32.45 40.51 -11.57
CA SER A 1106 -33.19 39.44 -10.89
C SER A 1106 -33.16 39.66 -9.37
N TRP A 1107 -34.31 39.43 -8.72
CA TRP A 1107 -34.50 39.69 -7.30
C TRP A 1107 -34.30 38.43 -6.45
N SER A 1108 -33.69 38.60 -5.28
CA SER A 1108 -33.70 37.60 -4.21
C SER A 1108 -33.83 38.31 -2.87
N ASN A 1109 -34.74 37.83 -2.02
CA ASN A 1109 -35.01 38.35 -0.67
C ASN A 1109 -35.13 39.89 -0.61
N GLY A 1110 -35.88 40.48 -1.54
CA GLY A 1110 -36.10 41.94 -1.62
C GLY A 1110 -34.92 42.77 -2.15
N THR A 1111 -33.77 42.16 -2.44
CA THR A 1111 -32.61 42.80 -3.08
C THR A 1111 -32.62 42.48 -4.57
N ALA A 1112 -32.51 43.50 -5.42
CA ALA A 1112 -32.31 43.29 -6.86
C ALA A 1112 -30.82 43.14 -7.15
N TYR A 1113 -30.47 42.17 -7.99
CA TYR A 1113 -29.12 42.01 -8.52
C TYR A 1113 -29.15 42.32 -10.01
N ILE A 1114 -28.33 43.28 -10.41
CA ILE A 1114 -28.27 43.83 -11.76
C ILE A 1114 -26.92 43.45 -12.36
N VAL A 1115 -26.90 42.92 -13.58
CA VAL A 1115 -25.65 42.53 -14.26
C VAL A 1115 -25.40 43.33 -15.54
N GLY A 1116 -24.14 43.60 -15.83
CA GLY A 1116 -23.70 44.51 -16.88
C GLY A 1116 -22.41 44.10 -17.60
N GLY A 1117 -22.00 44.93 -18.56
CA GLY A 1117 -20.71 44.80 -19.24
C GLY A 1117 -19.50 44.94 -18.31
N LEU A 1118 -18.32 44.54 -18.79
CA LEU A 1118 -17.03 44.74 -18.09
C LEU A 1118 -17.00 44.16 -16.66
N GLY A 1119 -17.63 43.01 -16.43
CA GLY A 1119 -17.65 42.38 -15.12
C GLY A 1119 -18.60 42.99 -14.10
N ILE A 1120 -19.41 43.99 -14.47
CA ILE A 1120 -20.23 44.73 -13.51
C ILE A 1120 -21.38 43.87 -12.98
N ILE A 1121 -21.46 43.79 -11.66
CA ILE A 1121 -22.65 43.39 -10.91
C ILE A 1121 -22.96 44.53 -9.94
N LEU A 1122 -24.22 44.94 -9.85
CA LEU A 1122 -24.72 45.87 -8.84
C LEU A 1122 -25.78 45.16 -7.99
N SER A 1123 -25.93 45.57 -6.74
CA SER A 1123 -27.07 45.24 -5.90
C SER A 1123 -27.86 46.50 -5.53
N TYR A 1124 -29.17 46.47 -5.77
CA TYR A 1124 -30.12 47.48 -5.33
C TYR A 1124 -30.89 46.98 -4.11
N SER A 1125 -30.89 47.75 -3.03
CA SER A 1125 -31.70 47.50 -1.84
C SER A 1125 -31.90 48.81 -1.06
N GLY A 1126 -33.06 48.99 -0.42
CA GLY A 1126 -33.31 50.14 0.44
C GLY A 1126 -33.27 51.52 -0.25
N GLY A 1127 -33.53 51.58 -1.57
CA GLY A 1127 -33.47 52.81 -2.35
C GLY A 1127 -32.11 53.13 -2.98
N ALA A 1128 -31.04 52.39 -2.66
CA ALA A 1128 -29.68 52.69 -3.09
C ALA A 1128 -29.06 51.59 -3.97
N LEU A 1129 -28.12 52.01 -4.83
CA LEU A 1129 -27.24 51.11 -5.59
C LEU A 1129 -25.92 50.87 -4.85
N SER A 1130 -25.36 49.68 -5.03
CA SER A 1130 -24.03 49.30 -4.54
C SER A 1130 -23.34 48.38 -5.55
N THR A 1131 -22.04 48.56 -5.77
CA THR A 1131 -21.25 47.66 -6.62
C THR A 1131 -20.95 46.34 -5.93
N VAL A 1132 -21.03 45.23 -6.66
CA VAL A 1132 -20.68 43.89 -6.20
C VAL A 1132 -19.41 43.43 -6.91
N PRO A 1133 -18.30 43.15 -6.20
CA PRO A 1133 -17.08 42.65 -6.80
C PRO A 1133 -17.29 41.27 -7.45
N SER A 1134 -17.08 41.17 -8.76
CA SER A 1134 -17.23 39.92 -9.52
C SER A 1134 -15.94 39.10 -9.60
N GLY A 1135 -14.78 39.76 -9.72
CA GLY A 1135 -13.49 39.12 -9.95
C GLY A 1135 -13.22 38.71 -11.42
N PHE A 1136 -14.11 39.04 -12.35
CA PHE A 1136 -13.97 38.74 -13.79
C PHE A 1136 -14.38 39.95 -14.62
N ASN A 1137 -13.68 40.22 -15.73
CA ASN A 1137 -14.03 41.34 -16.63
C ASN A 1137 -15.08 40.98 -17.70
N SER A 1138 -15.67 39.77 -17.63
CA SER A 1138 -16.65 39.24 -18.59
C SER A 1138 -17.90 40.13 -18.69
N GLY A 1139 -18.36 40.39 -19.90
CA GLY A 1139 -19.56 41.20 -20.13
C GLY A 1139 -20.82 40.41 -19.82
N PHE A 1140 -21.29 40.44 -18.58
CA PHE A 1140 -22.53 39.76 -18.19
C PHE A 1140 -23.75 40.30 -18.96
N ARG A 1141 -24.75 39.44 -19.14
CA ARG A 1141 -25.93 39.68 -20.01
C ARG A 1141 -27.24 39.27 -19.35
N GLY A 1142 -27.31 38.08 -18.77
CA GLY A 1142 -28.49 37.57 -18.07
C GLY A 1142 -28.17 37.18 -16.63
N ILE A 1143 -29.12 37.43 -15.72
CA ILE A 1143 -29.11 36.90 -14.34
C ILE A 1143 -30.49 36.33 -13.99
N ALA A 1144 -30.53 35.18 -13.31
CA ALA A 1144 -31.76 34.64 -12.74
C ALA A 1144 -31.49 33.86 -11.45
N TRP A 1145 -32.07 34.30 -10.33
CA TRP A 1145 -32.08 33.55 -9.06
C TRP A 1145 -32.88 32.26 -9.20
N LYS A 1146 -32.36 31.16 -8.65
CA LYS A 1146 -33.12 29.91 -8.49
C LYS A 1146 -34.28 30.18 -7.53
N PRO A 1147 -35.55 29.90 -7.91
CA PRO A 1147 -36.65 29.77 -6.96
C PRO A 1147 -36.26 28.80 -5.86
N ASN A 1148 -36.64 29.08 -4.61
CA ASN A 1148 -36.23 28.27 -3.45
C ASN A 1148 -36.89 26.89 -3.51
#